data_AF-A0A4Q1RV45-F1
#
_entry.id   AF-A0A4Q1RV45-F1
#
_cell.length_a   1.000
_cell.length_b   1.000
_cell.length_c   1.000
_cell.angle_alpha   90.00
_cell.angle_beta   90.00
_cell.angle_gamma   90.00
#
_symmetry.space_group_name_H-M   'P 1'
#
loop_
_entity.id
_entity.type
_entity.pdbx_description
1 polymer ?
#
loop_
_entity_poly.entity_id
_entity_poly.type
_entity_poly.pdbx_seq_one_letter_code
_entity_poly.pdbx_strand_id
1 'polypeptide(L)'
;MVGALSAALLCTAGVTALPAAARTPDTPGPGTVHSSGTTPAPRLPDGLAKTPPMGFNNWNSTECRAEFNEEMVKGIADLFVSKGLKAAGYQYVNLDDCWALPTRDGEGKLVPDPRRFPHGIKAVADYVHAKGLKFGIYTSAGIKTCNPAGFPGGLGHETSDAQQFADWGVDYLKYDNCNNLGVDAKQRYRTMRDALKATGRPIVYSICEWGENKPWEWASDVGHLWRTTGDISDSWASMLGIAKQNLPLAPHAGPGHWNDPDMLEVGNGGMTDTEYRSHFSLWSMMAAPLLIGSDLRKATLETFTILANKDIIAVDQDALGKPATVLASESGRWTLVRQLAGGDRAVALFNETDEPQRISTTAAKAGLPRAAGYRLRDLWRHRDTHTTGTVSATVPAHGTVVYRISADPHWAGYPPAVETGLDHTPLAEAGTAADLRSTVRNLGGTPARNLQVTLKAPGGWQLKAASPATARALPGGKTLTTRWKITAPAGTPPGAYDLPLTAGYRSPSGERATTTLPGTAHVVVPPPSGTSYAAELPWLTATNGWGPVEKNASVGERAAGDGRPLSIGGTGFARGLGAHAASAVSFYTGGRCSAFRAQVGVDDEAGDRGSVGFEVWADGKRVARTATVTGADAATAVSADITGARTVRLVATDGGDGIDYDHADWADAKFSC
;
A
#
# COMPACT_ATOMS: atom_id res chain seq x y z
N MET A 1 4.89 48.61 45.11
CA MET A 1 6.02 49.52 45.37
C MET A 1 6.48 50.02 44.01
N VAL A 2 6.40 51.32 43.74
CA VAL A 2 7.55 52.28 43.74
C VAL A 2 8.69 51.80 42.83
N GLY A 3 9.12 52.52 41.78
CA GLY A 3 8.72 53.86 41.33
C GLY A 3 9.30 54.21 39.94
N ALA A 4 9.08 55.43 39.47
CA ALA A 4 9.39 55.88 38.10
C ALA A 4 10.52 56.93 38.01
N LEU A 5 11.09 57.08 36.81
CA LEU A 5 11.90 58.19 36.27
C LEU A 5 11.62 58.20 34.75
N SER A 6 11.22 59.25 34.00
CA SER A 6 11.34 60.73 34.10
C SER A 6 12.81 61.21 34.11
N ALA A 7 13.32 62.17 33.31
CA ALA A 7 12.77 63.10 32.29
C ALA A 7 13.97 63.67 31.45
N ALA A 8 13.93 64.53 30.41
CA ALA A 8 12.88 65.14 29.57
C ALA A 8 13.49 65.91 28.35
N LEU A 9 12.66 66.18 27.32
CA LEU A 9 12.61 67.35 26.39
C LEU A 9 13.86 67.95 25.69
N LEU A 10 13.71 68.23 24.38
CA LEU A 10 13.71 69.55 23.66
C LEU A 10 13.95 69.24 22.16
N CYS A 11 13.19 69.63 21.11
CA CYS A 11 12.26 70.72 20.75
C CYS A 11 12.72 71.34 19.41
N THR A 12 11.73 71.69 18.56
CA THR A 12 11.74 72.50 17.31
C THR A 12 11.55 71.72 16.01
N ALA A 13 10.78 72.14 14.99
CA ALA A 13 9.56 72.95 14.79
C ALA A 13 9.53 73.37 13.30
N GLY A 14 8.36 73.39 12.63
CA GLY A 14 8.20 73.84 11.23
C GLY A 14 7.81 72.70 10.28
N VAL A 15 6.54 72.32 10.07
CA VAL A 15 5.36 73.06 9.53
C VAL A 15 5.43 73.34 8.02
N THR A 16 4.69 72.53 7.25
CA THR A 16 3.75 72.97 6.19
C THR A 16 2.59 71.96 6.10
N ALA A 17 1.41 72.40 5.66
CA ALA A 17 0.14 71.77 6.03
C ALA A 17 -0.63 71.11 4.86
N LEU A 18 -1.33 70.01 5.19
CA LEU A 18 -2.63 69.53 4.64
C LEU A 18 -2.67 69.13 3.14
N PRO A 19 -3.59 68.22 2.69
CA PRO A 19 -4.93 68.02 3.26
C PRO A 19 -5.53 66.58 3.29
N ALA A 20 -6.73 66.52 3.90
CA ALA A 20 -7.90 65.73 3.53
C ALA A 20 -7.91 64.18 3.56
N ALA A 21 -8.75 63.67 4.48
CA ALA A 21 -9.79 62.67 4.25
C ALA A 21 -9.42 61.34 3.56
N ALA A 22 -9.15 60.32 4.36
CA ALA A 22 -9.10 58.94 3.92
C ALA A 22 -10.45 58.43 3.38
N ARG A 23 -10.44 57.94 2.14
CA ARG A 23 -11.35 56.90 1.63
C ARG A 23 -10.49 55.91 0.84
N THR A 24 -10.55 54.63 1.20
CA THR A 24 -10.08 53.52 0.35
C THR A 24 -10.97 53.47 -0.90
N PRO A 25 -10.41 53.17 -2.09
CA PRO A 25 -10.29 51.76 -2.49
C PRO A 25 -9.15 51.38 -3.48
N ASP A 26 -9.10 50.07 -3.75
CA ASP A 26 -8.68 49.36 -4.97
C ASP A 26 -7.23 49.27 -5.48
N THR A 27 -6.89 48.00 -5.74
CA THR A 27 -5.68 47.42 -6.33
C THR A 27 -5.63 47.57 -7.84
N PRO A 28 -4.42 47.76 -8.40
CA PRO A 28 -4.07 47.13 -9.68
C PRO A 28 -2.72 46.37 -9.61
N GLY A 29 -2.65 45.19 -10.23
CA GLY A 29 -1.39 44.50 -10.53
C GLY A 29 -0.90 44.82 -11.96
N PRO A 30 0.00 44.01 -12.57
CA PRO A 30 0.87 43.00 -11.99
C PRO A 30 2.38 43.32 -12.23
N GLY A 31 3.22 43.20 -11.19
CA GLY A 31 4.68 43.36 -11.32
C GLY A 31 5.40 42.02 -11.48
N THR A 32 6.13 41.83 -12.58
CA THR A 32 6.96 40.64 -12.81
C THR A 32 8.15 40.57 -11.85
N VAL A 33 8.15 39.59 -10.93
CA VAL A 33 9.32 39.26 -10.10
C VAL A 33 10.01 38.03 -10.69
N HIS A 34 11.18 38.23 -11.29
CA HIS A 34 12.07 37.12 -11.61
C HIS A 34 12.67 36.56 -10.32
N SER A 35 12.01 35.54 -9.76
CA SER A 35 12.61 34.72 -8.72
C SER A 35 13.74 33.90 -9.34
N SER A 36 14.99 34.23 -9.00
CA SER A 36 16.15 33.40 -9.28
C SER A 36 16.10 32.16 -8.38
N GLY A 37 15.29 31.18 -8.77
CA GLY A 37 15.17 29.91 -8.08
C GLY A 37 16.48 29.11 -8.20
N THR A 38 17.34 29.20 -7.20
CA THR A 38 18.49 28.31 -7.05
C THR A 38 17.95 26.89 -6.81
N THR A 39 17.98 26.05 -7.84
CA THR A 39 17.70 24.62 -7.72
C THR A 39 18.65 24.02 -6.68
N PRO A 40 18.18 23.22 -5.70
CA PRO A 40 19.08 22.44 -4.87
C PRO A 40 19.94 21.54 -5.78
N ALA A 41 21.26 21.65 -5.68
CA ALA A 41 22.16 20.73 -6.36
C ALA A 41 21.93 19.29 -5.86
N PRO A 42 22.21 18.26 -6.67
CA PRO A 42 22.29 16.88 -6.16
C PRO A 42 23.31 16.85 -5.01
N ARG A 43 22.86 16.45 -3.81
CA ARG A 43 23.65 16.57 -2.57
C ARG A 43 24.84 15.61 -2.54
N LEU A 44 24.70 14.42 -3.13
CA LEU A 44 25.81 13.56 -3.55
C LEU A 44 26.09 13.78 -5.06
N PRO A 45 27.30 14.24 -5.45
CA PRO A 45 27.61 14.59 -6.85
C PRO A 45 28.13 13.40 -7.69
N ASP A 46 28.05 12.16 -7.19
CA ASP A 46 28.56 10.96 -7.86
C ASP A 46 27.71 10.47 -9.05
N GLY A 47 26.44 10.91 -9.13
CA GLY A 47 25.53 10.55 -10.20
C GLY A 47 24.94 9.13 -10.10
N LEU A 48 25.02 8.49 -8.93
CA LEU A 48 24.31 7.24 -8.63
C LEU A 48 22.82 7.50 -8.32
N ALA A 49 22.02 6.42 -8.31
CA ALA A 49 20.60 6.41 -7.94
C ALA A 49 19.75 7.57 -8.55
N LYS A 50 19.99 7.96 -9.80
CA LYS A 50 19.22 9.05 -10.47
C LYS A 50 17.72 8.76 -10.58
N THR A 51 17.35 7.49 -10.55
CA THR A 51 16.01 6.94 -10.31
C THR A 51 16.09 5.96 -9.13
N PRO A 52 14.97 5.56 -8.51
CA PRO A 52 14.97 4.61 -7.40
C PRO A 52 15.68 3.29 -7.79
N PRO A 53 16.51 2.69 -6.93
CA PRO A 53 17.15 1.41 -7.25
C PRO A 53 16.14 0.29 -7.51
N MET A 54 16.34 -0.48 -8.58
CA MET A 54 15.55 -1.67 -8.89
C MET A 54 16.41 -2.93 -8.80
N GLY A 55 15.94 -3.95 -8.08
CA GLY A 55 16.73 -5.14 -7.83
C GLY A 55 16.03 -6.25 -7.07
N PHE A 56 16.81 -7.02 -6.34
CA PHE A 56 16.40 -8.13 -5.50
C PHE A 56 17.17 -8.10 -4.17
N ASN A 57 16.54 -8.59 -3.10
CA ASN A 57 17.15 -8.89 -1.82
C ASN A 57 16.57 -10.22 -1.28
N ASN A 58 17.41 -11.07 -0.69
CA ASN A 58 17.00 -12.42 -0.27
C ASN A 58 16.27 -12.50 1.08
N TRP A 59 16.25 -11.43 1.88
CA TRP A 59 15.83 -11.48 3.28
C TRP A 59 14.43 -12.07 3.46
N ASN A 60 13.40 -11.45 2.87
CA ASN A 60 12.00 -11.82 3.06
C ASN A 60 11.67 -13.26 2.59
N SER A 61 12.47 -13.84 1.69
CA SER A 61 12.22 -15.19 1.16
C SER A 61 13.08 -16.29 1.78
N THR A 62 14.29 -15.97 2.24
CA THR A 62 15.24 -16.99 2.72
C THR A 62 15.80 -16.74 4.12
N GLU A 63 15.79 -15.49 4.60
CA GLU A 63 16.51 -15.07 5.80
C GLU A 63 17.92 -15.72 5.82
N CYS A 64 18.23 -16.46 6.89
CA CYS A 64 19.47 -17.20 7.09
C CYS A 64 19.30 -18.72 6.85
N ARG A 65 18.24 -19.18 6.18
CA ARG A 65 18.01 -20.60 5.88
C ARG A 65 19.07 -21.15 4.90
N ALA A 66 19.11 -22.47 4.73
CA ALA A 66 20.15 -23.15 3.93
C ALA A 66 20.07 -22.81 2.42
N GLU A 67 18.90 -22.39 1.95
CA GLU A 67 18.66 -21.93 0.58
C GLU A 67 19.37 -20.61 0.24
N PHE A 68 19.82 -19.83 1.23
CA PHE A 68 20.63 -18.64 1.02
C PHE A 68 22.10 -19.02 0.81
N ASN A 69 22.51 -19.12 -0.44
CA ASN A 69 23.84 -19.56 -0.86
C ASN A 69 24.18 -19.07 -2.28
N GLU A 70 25.42 -19.34 -2.72
CA GLU A 70 25.94 -18.97 -4.04
C GLU A 70 25.06 -19.42 -5.21
N GLU A 71 24.52 -20.65 -5.18
CA GLU A 71 23.67 -21.19 -6.25
C GLU A 71 22.36 -20.40 -6.36
N MET A 72 21.75 -20.06 -5.23
CA MET A 72 20.54 -19.24 -5.19
C MET A 72 20.76 -17.87 -5.82
N VAL A 73 21.83 -17.17 -5.44
CA VAL A 73 22.16 -15.84 -5.97
C VAL A 73 22.41 -15.88 -7.48
N LYS A 74 23.14 -16.90 -7.96
CA LYS A 74 23.35 -17.15 -9.40
C LYS A 74 22.03 -17.42 -10.13
N GLY A 75 21.15 -18.24 -9.53
CA GLY A 75 19.81 -18.54 -10.06
C GLY A 75 18.91 -17.31 -10.17
N ILE A 76 18.94 -16.39 -9.19
CA ILE A 76 18.21 -15.12 -9.27
C ILE A 76 18.76 -14.24 -10.41
N ALA A 77 20.09 -14.14 -10.56
CA ALA A 77 20.71 -13.39 -11.65
C ALA A 77 20.35 -13.96 -13.04
N ASP A 78 20.24 -15.30 -13.16
CA ASP A 78 19.79 -15.96 -14.38
C ASP A 78 18.29 -15.77 -14.66
N LEU A 79 17.46 -15.73 -13.62
CA LEU A 79 16.03 -15.40 -13.73
C LEU A 79 15.81 -13.94 -14.13
N PHE A 80 16.62 -13.01 -13.64
CA PHE A 80 16.58 -11.60 -14.06
C PHE A 80 16.76 -11.45 -15.58
N VAL A 81 17.68 -12.19 -16.17
CA VAL A 81 17.89 -12.20 -17.63
C VAL A 81 16.78 -12.97 -18.35
N SER A 82 16.55 -14.23 -17.97
CA SER A 82 15.66 -15.15 -18.70
C SER A 82 14.18 -14.83 -18.60
N LYS A 83 13.73 -14.17 -17.52
CA LYS A 83 12.35 -13.68 -17.34
C LYS A 83 12.16 -12.23 -17.77
N GLY A 84 13.21 -11.58 -18.27
CA GLY A 84 13.15 -10.21 -18.81
C GLY A 84 13.08 -9.10 -17.75
N LEU A 85 13.22 -9.40 -16.46
CA LEU A 85 13.26 -8.39 -15.40
C LEU A 85 14.42 -7.40 -15.58
N LYS A 86 15.59 -7.88 -16.03
CA LYS A 86 16.71 -7.00 -16.44
C LYS A 86 16.30 -6.00 -17.52
N ALA A 87 15.49 -6.42 -18.48
CA ALA A 87 14.98 -5.57 -19.55
C ALA A 87 13.76 -4.71 -19.11
N ALA A 88 13.26 -4.91 -17.90
CA ALA A 88 12.27 -4.06 -17.25
C ALA A 88 12.93 -2.99 -16.35
N GLY A 89 14.13 -3.25 -15.82
CA GLY A 89 14.95 -2.28 -15.07
C GLY A 89 15.71 -2.85 -13.88
N TYR A 90 15.34 -4.05 -13.42
CA TYR A 90 15.95 -4.70 -12.25
C TYR A 90 17.41 -5.07 -12.54
N GLN A 91 18.33 -4.44 -11.81
CA GLN A 91 19.77 -4.54 -12.08
C GLN A 91 20.59 -4.97 -10.86
N TYR A 92 20.12 -4.71 -9.64
CA TYR A 92 20.83 -5.05 -8.40
C TYR A 92 20.42 -6.44 -7.90
N VAL A 93 21.39 -7.30 -7.60
CA VAL A 93 21.20 -8.58 -6.91
C VAL A 93 21.91 -8.47 -5.56
N ASN A 94 21.16 -8.15 -4.51
CA ASN A 94 21.69 -7.85 -3.19
C ASN A 94 21.65 -9.07 -2.27
N LEU A 95 22.71 -9.27 -1.49
CA LEU A 95 22.71 -10.15 -0.33
C LEU A 95 22.30 -9.36 0.92
N ASP A 96 21.57 -10.03 1.81
CA ASP A 96 21.28 -9.57 3.18
C ASP A 96 22.14 -10.30 4.23
N ASP A 97 21.75 -10.27 5.51
CA ASP A 97 22.51 -10.86 6.63
C ASP A 97 22.84 -12.36 6.46
N CYS A 98 23.74 -12.88 7.31
CA CYS A 98 24.18 -14.29 7.36
C CYS A 98 25.04 -14.79 6.18
N TRP A 99 25.67 -13.90 5.40
CA TRP A 99 26.60 -14.29 4.33
C TRP A 99 28.03 -14.59 4.80
N ALA A 100 28.43 -14.05 5.95
CA ALA A 100 29.77 -14.15 6.52
C ALA A 100 29.85 -15.22 7.63
N LEU A 101 31.07 -15.50 8.11
CA LEU A 101 31.29 -16.18 9.39
C LEU A 101 31.06 -15.20 10.57
N PRO A 102 30.68 -15.69 11.78
CA PRO A 102 30.49 -14.85 12.96
C PRO A 102 31.73 -14.09 13.46
N THR A 103 32.92 -14.45 12.96
CA THR A 103 34.22 -13.90 13.32
C THR A 103 34.98 -13.42 12.10
N ARG A 104 35.66 -12.28 12.25
CA ARG A 104 36.69 -11.80 11.31
C ARG A 104 37.92 -12.73 11.37
N ASP A 105 38.77 -12.68 10.36
CA ASP A 105 40.07 -13.38 10.36
C ASP A 105 41.12 -12.65 11.23
N GLY A 106 42.37 -13.15 11.22
CA GLY A 106 43.47 -12.58 12.01
C GLY A 106 43.88 -11.17 11.58
N GLU A 107 43.57 -10.81 10.34
CA GLU A 107 43.77 -9.52 9.72
C GLU A 107 42.58 -8.55 9.95
N GLY A 108 41.53 -9.01 10.64
CA GLY A 108 40.33 -8.23 10.93
C GLY A 108 39.37 -8.05 9.75
N LYS A 109 39.51 -8.86 8.70
CA LYS A 109 38.66 -8.84 7.49
C LYS A 109 37.42 -9.72 7.66
N LEU A 110 36.39 -9.41 6.87
CA LEU A 110 35.17 -10.21 6.79
C LEU A 110 35.47 -11.49 5.99
N VAL A 111 35.03 -12.63 6.52
CA VAL A 111 35.23 -13.94 5.90
C VAL A 111 33.86 -14.46 5.41
N PRO A 112 33.63 -14.67 4.10
CA PRO A 112 32.42 -15.31 3.60
C PRO A 112 32.26 -16.72 4.19
N ASP A 113 31.03 -17.15 4.49
CA ASP A 113 30.77 -18.53 4.95
C ASP A 113 31.13 -19.52 3.81
N PRO A 114 32.16 -20.38 3.96
CA PRO A 114 32.63 -21.26 2.90
C PRO A 114 31.64 -22.39 2.58
N ARG A 115 30.60 -22.61 3.39
CA ARG A 115 29.49 -23.54 3.07
C ARG A 115 28.46 -22.90 2.14
N ARG A 116 28.22 -21.59 2.28
CA ARG A 116 27.27 -20.83 1.46
C ARG A 116 27.93 -20.29 0.20
N PHE A 117 29.16 -19.82 0.31
CA PHE A 117 29.95 -19.14 -0.71
C PHE A 117 31.32 -19.80 -0.85
N PRO A 118 31.39 -21.07 -1.31
CA PRO A 118 32.64 -21.83 -1.40
C PRO A 118 33.70 -21.18 -2.31
N HIS A 119 33.29 -20.32 -3.26
CA HIS A 119 34.20 -19.56 -4.12
C HIS A 119 34.40 -18.10 -3.66
N GLY A 120 33.84 -17.72 -2.51
CA GLY A 120 33.88 -16.37 -1.95
C GLY A 120 33.01 -15.34 -2.69
N ILE A 121 32.74 -14.21 -2.03
CA ILE A 121 31.83 -13.17 -2.54
C ILE A 121 32.25 -12.62 -3.90
N LYS A 122 33.56 -12.41 -4.14
CA LYS A 122 34.04 -11.89 -5.42
C LYS A 122 33.61 -12.78 -6.61
N ALA A 123 33.67 -14.10 -6.48
CA ALA A 123 33.26 -15.01 -7.56
C ALA A 123 31.75 -14.94 -7.86
N VAL A 124 30.93 -14.56 -6.86
CA VAL A 124 29.50 -14.32 -7.03
C VAL A 124 29.26 -12.97 -7.72
N ALA A 125 29.95 -11.91 -7.27
CA ALA A 125 29.89 -10.59 -7.89
C ALA A 125 30.32 -10.65 -9.37
N ASP A 126 31.45 -11.30 -9.66
CA ASP A 126 31.96 -11.53 -11.03
C ASP A 126 30.91 -12.26 -11.90
N TYR A 127 30.18 -13.25 -11.36
CA TYR A 127 29.10 -13.93 -12.08
C TYR A 127 27.92 -13.00 -12.38
N VAL A 128 27.48 -12.21 -11.39
CA VAL A 128 26.39 -11.24 -11.54
C VAL A 128 26.77 -10.16 -12.57
N HIS A 129 28.01 -9.66 -12.52
CA HIS A 129 28.56 -8.74 -13.53
C HIS A 129 28.63 -9.36 -14.93
N ALA A 130 28.95 -10.66 -15.05
CA ALA A 130 28.95 -11.37 -16.33
C ALA A 130 27.55 -11.49 -16.96
N LYS A 131 26.47 -11.42 -16.16
CA LYS A 131 25.09 -11.26 -16.65
C LYS A 131 24.75 -9.81 -17.01
N GLY A 132 25.68 -8.88 -16.84
CA GLY A 132 25.49 -7.44 -16.95
C GLY A 132 24.51 -6.88 -15.93
N LEU A 133 24.52 -7.44 -14.72
CA LEU A 133 23.81 -6.97 -13.54
C LEU A 133 24.83 -6.34 -12.57
N LYS A 134 24.36 -5.88 -11.42
CA LYS A 134 25.13 -5.29 -10.32
C LYS A 134 24.93 -6.12 -9.05
N PHE A 135 25.95 -6.18 -8.20
CA PHE A 135 25.94 -6.99 -6.99
C PHE A 135 25.88 -6.13 -5.72
N GLY A 136 25.08 -6.52 -4.74
CA GLY A 136 24.96 -5.82 -3.46
C GLY A 136 25.27 -6.69 -2.26
N ILE A 137 25.68 -6.06 -1.17
CA ILE A 137 26.01 -6.71 0.10
C ILE A 137 25.38 -5.98 1.29
N TYR A 138 25.44 -6.62 2.44
CA TYR A 138 24.87 -6.15 3.70
C TYR A 138 25.89 -6.19 4.85
N THR A 139 25.83 -5.21 5.74
CA THR A 139 26.33 -5.30 7.13
C THR A 139 25.63 -4.23 7.98
N SER A 140 25.98 -4.06 9.26
CA SER A 140 25.37 -3.08 10.17
C SER A 140 26.32 -1.94 10.55
N ALA A 141 25.75 -0.74 10.76
CA ALA A 141 26.34 0.38 11.48
C ALA A 141 26.40 0.12 13.00
N GLY A 142 26.94 -1.04 13.38
CA GLY A 142 27.12 -1.50 14.75
C GLY A 142 28.24 -2.53 14.83
N ILE A 143 28.51 -3.08 16.01
CA ILE A 143 29.56 -4.09 16.18
C ILE A 143 29.17 -5.48 15.64
N LYS A 144 27.87 -5.72 15.47
CA LYS A 144 27.26 -6.96 15.01
C LYS A 144 26.04 -6.66 14.13
N THR A 145 25.74 -7.55 13.18
CA THR A 145 24.50 -7.49 12.39
C THR A 145 23.26 -7.81 13.23
N CYS A 146 22.06 -7.73 12.64
CA CYS A 146 20.81 -7.93 13.37
C CYS A 146 20.57 -9.39 13.79
N ASN A 147 21.10 -10.38 13.06
CA ASN A 147 20.88 -11.78 13.41
C ASN A 147 21.52 -12.13 14.78
N PRO A 148 20.79 -12.81 15.70
CA PRO A 148 21.31 -13.21 17.02
C PRO A 148 22.57 -14.09 17.01
N ALA A 149 22.91 -14.76 15.91
CA ALA A 149 24.19 -15.47 15.76
C ALA A 149 25.41 -14.51 15.74
N GLY A 150 25.18 -13.22 15.54
CA GLY A 150 26.18 -12.16 15.68
C GLY A 150 27.25 -12.20 14.60
N PHE A 151 26.90 -11.92 13.35
CA PHE A 151 27.88 -11.68 12.29
C PHE A 151 28.55 -10.31 12.47
N PRO A 152 29.81 -10.11 12.03
CA PRO A 152 30.51 -8.86 12.27
C PRO A 152 29.83 -7.67 11.60
N GLY A 153 29.55 -6.62 12.39
CA GLY A 153 29.15 -5.32 11.87
C GLY A 153 30.36 -4.46 11.50
N GLY A 154 30.09 -3.32 10.84
CA GLY A 154 31.11 -2.41 10.30
C GLY A 154 31.58 -1.31 11.24
N LEU A 155 30.99 -1.13 12.44
CA LEU A 155 31.35 -0.05 13.36
C LEU A 155 32.81 -0.19 13.84
N GLY A 156 33.63 0.82 13.56
CA GLY A 156 35.07 0.81 13.82
C GLY A 156 35.92 0.04 12.79
N HIS A 157 35.29 -0.56 11.77
CA HIS A 157 35.93 -1.28 10.68
C HIS A 157 35.63 -0.66 9.30
N GLU A 158 34.96 0.48 9.24
CA GLU A 158 34.30 1.03 8.04
C GLU A 158 35.26 1.17 6.85
N THR A 159 36.49 1.66 7.09
CA THR A 159 37.51 1.81 6.04
C THR A 159 38.02 0.46 5.52
N SER A 160 38.16 -0.53 6.40
CA SER A 160 38.64 -1.87 6.04
C SER A 160 37.59 -2.65 5.24
N ASP A 161 36.33 -2.52 5.66
CA ASP A 161 35.18 -3.23 5.08
C ASP A 161 34.78 -2.58 3.75
N ALA A 162 34.72 -1.25 3.66
CA ALA A 162 34.46 -0.54 2.40
C ALA A 162 35.48 -0.92 1.32
N GLN A 163 36.78 -0.96 1.66
CA GLN A 163 37.81 -1.39 0.71
C GLN A 163 37.62 -2.85 0.31
N GLN A 164 37.31 -3.74 1.26
CA GLN A 164 37.06 -5.16 0.95
C GLN A 164 35.84 -5.36 0.03
N PHE A 165 34.77 -4.58 0.23
CA PHE A 165 33.61 -4.57 -0.67
C PHE A 165 33.99 -4.06 -2.07
N ALA A 166 34.83 -3.02 -2.17
CA ALA A 166 35.33 -2.53 -3.45
C ALA A 166 36.21 -3.57 -4.18
N ASP A 167 37.10 -4.24 -3.46
CA ASP A 167 37.98 -5.31 -3.96
C ASP A 167 37.19 -6.53 -4.47
N TRP A 168 36.05 -6.84 -3.83
CA TRP A 168 35.11 -7.87 -4.27
C TRP A 168 34.17 -7.45 -5.40
N GLY A 169 34.14 -6.16 -5.77
CA GLY A 169 33.29 -5.66 -6.85
C GLY A 169 31.84 -5.34 -6.43
N VAL A 170 31.58 -5.06 -5.16
CA VAL A 170 30.24 -4.65 -4.69
C VAL A 170 29.82 -3.31 -5.32
N ASP A 171 28.57 -3.19 -5.75
CA ASP A 171 27.96 -2.00 -6.36
C ASP A 171 26.87 -1.34 -5.48
N TYR A 172 26.49 -2.01 -4.39
CA TYR A 172 25.42 -1.60 -3.48
C TYR A 172 25.71 -2.09 -2.05
N LEU A 173 25.53 -1.23 -1.04
CA LEU A 173 25.60 -1.61 0.38
C LEU A 173 24.29 -1.27 1.09
N LYS A 174 23.60 -2.27 1.66
CA LYS A 174 22.62 -2.07 2.74
C LYS A 174 23.38 -2.00 4.06
N TYR A 175 23.16 -0.92 4.82
CA TYR A 175 23.89 -0.66 6.07
C TYR A 175 22.91 -0.47 7.23
N ASP A 176 22.76 -1.51 8.03
CA ASP A 176 21.78 -1.64 9.12
C ASP A 176 22.12 -0.79 10.36
N ASN A 177 21.32 -0.88 11.42
CA ASN A 177 21.45 -0.08 12.65
C ASN A 177 21.58 -0.92 13.94
N CYS A 178 21.44 -2.24 13.87
CA CYS A 178 21.59 -3.14 15.03
C CYS A 178 22.98 -3.06 15.69
N ASN A 179 23.02 -3.21 17.02
CA ASN A 179 24.25 -3.23 17.84
C ASN A 179 25.13 -1.96 17.72
N ASN A 180 24.50 -0.80 17.54
CA ASN A 180 25.15 0.50 17.33
C ASN A 180 25.87 1.11 18.56
N LEU A 181 25.79 0.46 19.73
CA LEU A 181 26.36 0.91 21.02
C LEU A 181 25.92 2.31 21.48
N GLY A 182 24.80 2.83 20.98
CA GLY A 182 24.33 4.20 21.28
C GLY A 182 25.18 5.31 20.63
N VAL A 183 26.06 4.97 19.67
CA VAL A 183 26.82 5.97 18.91
C VAL A 183 25.88 6.71 17.95
N ASP A 184 26.05 8.04 17.84
CA ASP A 184 25.22 8.90 16.98
C ASP A 184 25.08 8.36 15.55
N ALA A 185 23.84 8.28 15.06
CA ALA A 185 23.54 7.75 13.74
C ALA A 185 24.24 8.56 12.63
N LYS A 186 24.18 9.89 12.70
CA LYS A 186 24.74 10.77 11.66
C LYS A 186 26.26 10.60 11.58
N GLN A 187 26.93 10.40 12.71
CA GLN A 187 28.35 10.04 12.77
C GLN A 187 28.60 8.69 12.08
N ARG A 188 27.94 7.60 12.50
CA ARG A 188 28.16 6.25 11.96
C ARG A 188 27.95 6.17 10.45
N TYR A 189 26.82 6.69 9.96
CA TYR A 189 26.50 6.67 8.53
C TYR A 189 27.45 7.57 7.71
N ARG A 190 27.94 8.69 8.26
CA ARG A 190 28.97 9.52 7.60
C ARG A 190 30.32 8.83 7.52
N THR A 191 30.77 8.15 8.58
CA THR A 191 32.03 7.39 8.58
C THR A 191 32.07 6.36 7.45
N MET A 192 31.01 5.57 7.31
CA MET A 192 30.91 4.59 6.22
C MET A 192 30.75 5.25 4.84
N ARG A 193 29.99 6.34 4.70
CA ARG A 193 29.94 7.14 3.46
C ARG A 193 31.33 7.63 3.02
N ASP A 194 32.13 8.16 3.94
CA ASP A 194 33.49 8.63 3.64
C ASP A 194 34.44 7.48 3.32
N ALA A 195 34.30 6.33 4.01
CA ALA A 195 35.03 5.10 3.70
C ALA A 195 34.72 4.57 2.29
N LEU A 196 33.43 4.43 1.93
CA LEU A 196 33.00 4.02 0.59
C LEU A 196 33.56 4.95 -0.50
N LYS A 197 33.45 6.26 -0.28
CA LYS A 197 33.99 7.27 -1.19
C LYS A 197 35.51 7.17 -1.37
N ALA A 198 36.25 6.84 -0.31
CA ALA A 198 37.71 6.70 -0.35
C ALA A 198 38.18 5.52 -1.22
N THR A 199 37.35 4.49 -1.41
CA THR A 199 37.68 3.34 -2.29
C THR A 199 37.79 3.71 -3.78
N GLY A 200 37.17 4.83 -4.19
CA GLY A 200 37.02 5.21 -5.60
C GLY A 200 36.02 4.35 -6.41
N ARG A 201 35.43 3.29 -5.84
CA ARG A 201 34.39 2.50 -6.49
C ARG A 201 33.01 3.15 -6.31
N PRO A 202 32.19 3.31 -7.37
CA PRO A 202 30.82 3.76 -7.23
C PRO A 202 29.95 2.68 -6.56
N ILE A 203 29.53 2.92 -5.32
CA ILE A 203 28.68 2.01 -4.53
C ILE A 203 27.42 2.77 -4.10
N VAL A 204 26.25 2.24 -4.43
CA VAL A 204 24.96 2.78 -3.93
C VAL A 204 24.86 2.50 -2.44
N TYR A 205 24.65 3.54 -1.64
CA TYR A 205 24.65 3.45 -0.19
C TYR A 205 23.22 3.58 0.38
N SER A 206 22.73 2.48 0.93
CA SER A 206 21.36 2.30 1.42
C SER A 206 21.36 2.25 2.94
N ILE A 207 20.86 3.32 3.57
CA ILE A 207 20.82 3.50 5.02
C ILE A 207 19.61 2.73 5.58
N CYS A 208 19.84 1.82 6.52
CA CYS A 208 18.80 1.02 7.15
C CYS A 208 18.78 1.29 8.66
N GLU A 209 18.13 2.39 9.06
CA GLU A 209 17.91 2.79 10.46
C GLU A 209 16.44 2.98 10.82
N TRP A 210 15.56 2.36 10.03
CA TRP A 210 14.11 2.24 10.27
C TRP A 210 13.32 3.54 10.49
N GLY A 211 13.91 4.70 10.19
CA GLY A 211 13.32 6.01 10.42
C GLY A 211 13.58 6.62 11.81
N GLU A 212 14.27 5.91 12.72
CA GLU A 212 14.46 6.27 14.14
C GLU A 212 14.93 7.72 14.34
N ASN A 213 15.91 8.17 13.53
CA ASN A 213 16.55 9.47 13.64
C ASN A 213 16.13 10.41 12.51
N LYS A 214 14.97 10.15 11.88
CA LYS A 214 14.40 10.94 10.77
C LYS A 214 15.39 11.15 9.61
N PRO A 215 15.82 10.08 8.93
CA PRO A 215 16.89 10.14 7.94
C PRO A 215 16.53 11.04 6.76
N TRP A 216 15.25 11.21 6.43
CA TRP A 216 14.78 12.18 5.44
C TRP A 216 15.17 13.65 5.73
N GLU A 217 15.52 14.01 6.97
CA GLU A 217 15.99 15.36 7.32
C GLU A 217 17.50 15.55 7.11
N TRP A 218 18.32 14.48 7.07
CA TRP A 218 19.78 14.59 7.13
C TRP A 218 20.57 13.60 6.26
N ALA A 219 20.00 12.50 5.77
CA ALA A 219 20.72 11.43 5.09
C ALA A 219 21.05 11.73 3.62
N SER A 220 20.42 12.74 3.03
CA SER A 220 20.57 13.13 1.61
C SER A 220 21.98 13.57 1.15
N ASP A 221 22.88 13.96 2.06
CA ASP A 221 24.31 14.20 1.78
C ASP A 221 25.22 13.03 2.25
N VAL A 222 24.58 11.92 2.64
CA VAL A 222 25.22 10.75 3.24
C VAL A 222 24.97 9.50 2.38
N GLY A 223 23.72 9.11 2.18
CA GLY A 223 23.31 7.95 1.40
C GLY A 223 22.41 8.29 0.22
N HIS A 224 22.23 7.31 -0.67
CA HIS A 224 21.40 7.41 -1.88
C HIS A 224 19.94 7.04 -1.62
N LEU A 225 19.67 6.36 -0.50
CA LEU A 225 18.35 6.02 -0.02
C LEU A 225 18.39 5.68 1.47
N TRP A 226 17.25 5.79 2.16
CA TRP A 226 17.13 5.49 3.59
C TRP A 226 15.78 4.86 3.95
N ARG A 227 15.82 3.80 4.76
CA ARG A 227 14.62 3.18 5.33
C ARG A 227 13.85 4.18 6.18
N THR A 228 12.54 4.31 5.93
CA THR A 228 11.67 5.29 6.62
C THR A 228 10.82 4.70 7.75
N THR A 229 10.77 3.37 7.85
CA THR A 229 9.93 2.61 8.79
C THR A 229 10.65 1.36 9.27
N GLY A 230 10.13 0.70 10.30
CA GLY A 230 10.40 -0.70 10.59
C GLY A 230 10.14 -1.63 9.39
N ASP A 231 10.54 -2.89 9.53
CA ASP A 231 10.50 -3.87 8.43
C ASP A 231 9.07 -4.19 7.97
N ILE A 232 8.92 -4.38 6.66
CA ILE A 232 7.69 -4.90 6.08
C ILE A 232 7.50 -6.38 6.43
N SER A 233 6.24 -6.81 6.44
CA SER A 233 5.88 -8.23 6.41
C SER A 233 4.88 -8.46 5.29
N ASP A 234 4.80 -9.70 4.79
CA ASP A 234 3.90 -10.12 3.73
C ASP A 234 2.44 -10.22 4.23
N SER A 235 1.89 -9.07 4.57
CA SER A 235 0.53 -8.87 5.05
C SER A 235 0.00 -7.51 4.56
N TRP A 236 -1.30 -7.46 4.30
CA TRP A 236 -1.98 -6.23 3.87
C TRP A 236 -1.81 -5.09 4.87
N ALA A 237 -1.94 -5.39 6.17
CA ALA A 237 -1.85 -4.41 7.24
C ALA A 237 -0.46 -3.76 7.33
N SER A 238 0.62 -4.54 7.25
CA SER A 238 2.00 -4.03 7.28
C SER A 238 2.29 -3.14 6.07
N MET A 239 2.02 -3.64 4.85
CA MET A 239 2.19 -2.89 3.60
C MET A 239 1.45 -1.55 3.62
N LEU A 240 0.19 -1.56 4.08
CA LEU A 240 -0.65 -0.38 4.20
C LEU A 240 -0.14 0.61 5.26
N GLY A 241 0.28 0.12 6.42
CA GLY A 241 0.84 0.93 7.51
C GLY A 241 2.13 1.63 7.10
N ILE A 242 3.00 0.94 6.38
CA ILE A 242 4.25 1.48 5.84
C ILE A 242 3.97 2.52 4.74
N ALA A 243 3.06 2.22 3.80
CA ALA A 243 2.68 3.18 2.76
C ALA A 243 2.14 4.49 3.34
N LYS A 244 1.30 4.41 4.39
CA LYS A 244 0.75 5.58 5.10
C LYS A 244 1.83 6.40 5.82
N GLN A 245 2.84 5.76 6.39
CA GLN A 245 3.97 6.43 7.05
C GLN A 245 4.91 7.11 6.04
N ASN A 246 5.16 6.49 4.89
CA ASN A 246 6.09 7.02 3.88
C ASN A 246 5.47 8.11 2.98
N LEU A 247 4.17 8.04 2.66
CA LEU A 247 3.50 9.01 1.78
C LEU A 247 3.70 10.50 2.17
N PRO A 248 3.62 10.90 3.46
CA PRO A 248 3.92 12.28 3.89
C PRO A 248 5.36 12.74 3.64
N LEU A 249 6.32 11.81 3.51
CA LEU A 249 7.74 12.10 3.35
C LEU A 249 8.14 12.46 1.91
N ALA A 250 7.17 12.45 0.98
CA ALA A 250 7.35 12.82 -0.44
C ALA A 250 8.22 14.08 -0.71
N PRO A 251 8.20 15.17 0.09
CA PRO A 251 9.05 16.34 -0.14
C PRO A 251 10.56 16.10 0.05
N HIS A 252 10.97 14.99 0.65
CA HIS A 252 12.36 14.68 1.00
C HIS A 252 13.07 13.76 0.01
N ALA A 253 12.37 13.20 -0.96
CA ALA A 253 12.92 12.27 -1.95
C ALA A 253 13.01 12.89 -3.35
N GLY A 254 14.05 12.50 -4.09
CA GLY A 254 14.34 13.00 -5.43
C GLY A 254 15.56 12.31 -6.05
N PRO A 255 15.96 12.71 -7.28
CA PRO A 255 17.11 12.12 -7.96
C PRO A 255 18.37 12.05 -7.10
N GLY A 256 18.87 10.83 -6.89
CA GLY A 256 20.05 10.52 -6.07
C GLY A 256 19.80 10.35 -4.57
N HIS A 257 18.56 10.48 -4.07
CA HIS A 257 18.23 10.44 -2.65
C HIS A 257 16.76 10.05 -2.40
N TRP A 258 16.50 8.79 -2.00
CA TRP A 258 15.15 8.22 -1.95
C TRP A 258 14.69 7.81 -0.55
N ASN A 259 13.40 8.00 -0.26
CA ASN A 259 12.77 7.32 0.86
C ASN A 259 12.58 5.84 0.50
N ASP A 260 12.96 4.94 1.40
CA ASP A 260 12.84 3.50 1.25
C ASP A 260 11.76 2.96 2.20
N PRO A 261 10.53 2.70 1.72
CA PRO A 261 9.48 1.99 2.45
C PRO A 261 9.70 0.46 2.47
N ASP A 262 10.94 -0.02 2.33
CA ASP A 262 11.33 -1.43 2.38
C ASP A 262 10.95 -2.26 1.14
N MET A 263 11.37 -3.53 1.16
CA MET A 263 11.33 -4.46 0.04
C MET A 263 9.91 -4.85 -0.44
N LEU A 264 9.84 -5.33 -1.68
CA LEU A 264 8.61 -5.82 -2.30
C LEU A 264 8.31 -7.28 -1.90
N GLU A 265 7.27 -7.47 -1.10
CA GLU A 265 6.68 -8.78 -0.78
C GLU A 265 5.98 -9.52 -1.94
N VAL A 266 5.96 -8.93 -3.15
CA VAL A 266 5.23 -9.46 -4.31
C VAL A 266 5.58 -10.93 -4.60
N GLY A 267 4.63 -11.81 -4.28
CA GLY A 267 4.72 -13.26 -4.53
C GLY A 267 5.23 -14.12 -3.36
N ASN A 268 5.30 -13.62 -2.13
CA ASN A 268 5.70 -14.41 -0.96
C ASN A 268 4.57 -15.31 -0.37
N GLY A 269 3.30 -15.00 -0.63
CA GLY A 269 2.12 -15.86 -0.41
C GLY A 269 1.11 -15.38 0.65
N GLY A 270 1.43 -14.36 1.44
CA GLY A 270 0.58 -13.79 2.50
C GLY A 270 -0.40 -12.69 2.04
N MET A 271 -0.30 -12.25 0.80
CA MET A 271 -1.26 -11.34 0.15
C MET A 271 -1.79 -11.93 -1.17
N THR A 272 -2.95 -11.45 -1.61
CA THR A 272 -3.54 -11.76 -2.92
C THR A 272 -2.85 -11.01 -4.06
N ASP A 273 -3.01 -11.48 -5.30
CA ASP A 273 -2.49 -10.77 -6.48
C ASP A 273 -3.08 -9.35 -6.64
N THR A 274 -4.28 -9.08 -6.11
CA THR A 274 -4.87 -7.73 -6.11
C THR A 274 -4.13 -6.81 -5.14
N GLU A 275 -3.81 -7.31 -3.95
CA GLU A 275 -3.05 -6.60 -2.92
C GLU A 275 -1.60 -6.39 -3.37
N TYR A 276 -0.94 -7.40 -3.96
CA TYR A 276 0.40 -7.25 -4.55
C TYR A 276 0.46 -6.24 -5.69
N ARG A 277 -0.60 -6.15 -6.51
CA ARG A 277 -0.70 -5.10 -7.54
C ARG A 277 -0.90 -3.72 -6.93
N SER A 278 -1.59 -3.60 -5.81
CA SER A 278 -1.69 -2.36 -5.03
C SER A 278 -0.34 -1.96 -4.42
N HIS A 279 0.32 -2.88 -3.71
CA HIS A 279 1.67 -2.74 -3.17
C HIS A 279 2.66 -2.21 -4.22
N PHE A 280 2.80 -2.92 -5.34
CA PHE A 280 3.69 -2.50 -6.44
C PHE A 280 3.31 -1.14 -7.04
N SER A 281 2.01 -0.84 -7.13
CA SER A 281 1.52 0.48 -7.59
C SER A 281 1.86 1.60 -6.61
N LEU A 282 1.72 1.37 -5.31
CA LEU A 282 1.96 2.36 -4.26
C LEU A 282 3.45 2.67 -4.15
N TRP A 283 4.33 1.65 -4.14
CA TRP A 283 5.79 1.83 -4.14
C TRP A 283 6.22 2.63 -5.38
N SER A 284 5.73 2.24 -6.56
CA SER A 284 6.02 2.95 -7.82
C SER A 284 5.52 4.39 -7.82
N MET A 285 4.37 4.68 -7.19
CA MET A 285 3.88 6.05 -7.04
C MET A 285 4.73 6.85 -6.05
N MET A 286 5.24 6.23 -4.98
CA MET A 286 6.10 6.86 -3.98
C MET A 286 7.55 7.12 -4.44
N ALA A 287 7.96 6.62 -5.61
CA ALA A 287 9.38 6.60 -6.04
C ALA A 287 10.25 5.76 -5.08
N ALA A 288 9.69 4.64 -4.61
CA ALA A 288 10.36 3.72 -3.71
C ALA A 288 11.37 2.84 -4.48
N PRO A 289 12.43 2.35 -3.83
CA PRO A 289 13.24 1.28 -4.39
C PRO A 289 12.36 0.05 -4.70
N LEU A 290 12.49 -0.50 -5.90
CA LEU A 290 11.77 -1.71 -6.31
C LEU A 290 12.69 -2.93 -6.12
N LEU A 291 12.92 -3.30 -4.86
CA LEU A 291 13.72 -4.45 -4.47
C LEU A 291 12.81 -5.67 -4.25
N ILE A 292 12.86 -6.65 -5.14
CA ILE A 292 12.11 -7.91 -5.04
C ILE A 292 12.58 -8.69 -3.79
N GLY A 293 11.67 -8.98 -2.86
CA GLY A 293 11.95 -9.81 -1.67
C GLY A 293 11.69 -11.32 -1.86
N SER A 294 11.00 -11.70 -2.95
CA SER A 294 10.48 -13.07 -3.15
C SER A 294 11.42 -14.02 -3.89
N ASP A 295 11.36 -15.32 -3.56
CA ASP A 295 12.17 -16.36 -4.20
C ASP A 295 11.67 -16.62 -5.63
N LEU A 296 12.23 -15.90 -6.60
CA LEU A 296 11.85 -15.99 -8.01
C LEU A 296 11.98 -17.40 -8.62
N ARG A 297 12.71 -18.32 -7.98
CA ARG A 297 12.79 -19.74 -8.41
C ARG A 297 11.46 -20.48 -8.17
N LYS A 298 10.60 -19.95 -7.29
CA LYS A 298 9.29 -20.49 -6.90
C LYS A 298 8.11 -19.59 -7.35
N ALA A 299 8.40 -18.39 -7.86
CA ALA A 299 7.41 -17.38 -8.24
C ALA A 299 6.43 -17.85 -9.33
N THR A 300 5.18 -17.41 -9.23
CA THR A 300 4.12 -17.74 -10.18
C THR A 300 4.23 -16.88 -11.45
N LEU A 301 3.46 -17.23 -12.50
CA LEU A 301 3.34 -16.37 -13.68
C LEU A 301 2.80 -14.99 -13.33
N GLU A 302 1.85 -14.88 -12.39
CA GLU A 302 1.26 -13.59 -12.00
C GLU A 302 2.28 -12.74 -11.23
N THR A 303 3.10 -13.34 -10.36
CA THR A 303 4.26 -12.66 -9.75
C THR A 303 5.15 -11.99 -10.81
N PHE A 304 5.48 -12.71 -11.89
CA PHE A 304 6.25 -12.13 -13.00
C PHE A 304 5.45 -11.07 -13.79
N THR A 305 4.14 -11.23 -13.99
CA THR A 305 3.27 -10.21 -14.62
C THR A 305 3.27 -8.90 -13.84
N ILE A 306 3.19 -8.97 -12.52
CA ILE A 306 3.21 -7.80 -11.62
C ILE A 306 4.58 -7.12 -11.71
N LEU A 307 5.65 -7.88 -11.44
CA LEU A 307 7.01 -7.36 -11.37
C LEU A 307 7.53 -6.85 -12.73
N ALA A 308 7.08 -7.40 -13.86
CA ALA A 308 7.52 -6.98 -15.20
C ALA A 308 6.64 -5.87 -15.83
N ASN A 309 5.69 -5.27 -15.10
CA ASN A 309 4.81 -4.24 -15.65
C ASN A 309 5.59 -2.94 -15.98
N LYS A 310 5.99 -2.80 -17.25
CA LYS A 310 6.73 -1.65 -17.78
C LYS A 310 6.01 -0.31 -17.70
N ASP A 311 4.68 -0.30 -17.72
CA ASP A 311 3.90 0.95 -17.62
C ASP A 311 3.93 1.51 -16.18
N ILE A 312 3.88 0.63 -15.18
CA ILE A 312 3.99 0.99 -13.76
C ILE A 312 5.44 1.34 -13.41
N ILE A 313 6.42 0.55 -13.86
CA ILE A 313 7.86 0.86 -13.68
C ILE A 313 8.22 2.20 -14.31
N ALA A 314 7.65 2.57 -15.47
CA ALA A 314 7.89 3.86 -16.10
C ALA A 314 7.33 5.07 -15.32
N VAL A 315 6.43 4.85 -14.34
CA VAL A 315 6.01 5.88 -13.39
C VAL A 315 7.04 6.02 -12.27
N ASP A 316 7.52 4.89 -11.73
CA ASP A 316 8.56 4.87 -10.70
C ASP A 316 9.86 5.52 -11.18
N GLN A 317 10.35 5.04 -12.32
CA GLN A 317 11.60 5.44 -12.98
C GLN A 317 11.47 6.74 -13.81
N ASP A 318 10.41 7.53 -13.62
CA ASP A 318 10.27 8.82 -14.32
C ASP A 318 11.38 9.79 -13.88
N ALA A 319 12.08 10.37 -14.87
CA ALA A 319 13.28 11.17 -14.67
C ALA A 319 13.06 12.51 -13.92
N LEU A 320 11.81 12.94 -13.68
CA LEU A 320 11.54 14.06 -12.79
C LEU A 320 11.78 13.68 -11.32
N GLY A 321 11.70 12.40 -10.99
CA GLY A 321 12.02 11.85 -9.68
C GLY A 321 11.17 12.39 -8.53
N LYS A 322 10.00 12.97 -8.80
CA LYS A 322 9.10 13.49 -7.76
C LYS A 322 8.13 12.39 -7.33
N PRO A 323 8.09 12.00 -6.04
CA PRO A 323 7.05 11.12 -5.50
C PRO A 323 5.63 11.66 -5.71
N ALA A 324 4.64 10.78 -5.58
CA ALA A 324 3.24 11.16 -5.55
C ALA A 324 2.86 11.94 -4.28
N THR A 325 1.88 12.83 -4.39
CA THR A 325 1.21 13.48 -3.26
C THR A 325 -0.22 12.96 -3.11
N VAL A 326 -0.72 12.95 -1.87
CA VAL A 326 -2.12 12.62 -1.57
C VAL A 326 -3.01 13.78 -2.02
N LEU A 327 -3.87 13.55 -3.01
CA LEU A 327 -4.85 14.52 -3.51
C LEU A 327 -6.18 14.43 -2.75
N ALA A 328 -6.54 13.24 -2.27
CA ALA A 328 -7.67 12.98 -1.39
C ALA A 328 -7.47 11.67 -0.62
N SER A 329 -7.94 11.61 0.61
CA SER A 329 -8.12 10.39 1.39
C SER A 329 -9.38 10.52 2.24
N GLU A 330 -10.34 9.60 2.08
CA GLU A 330 -11.59 9.60 2.84
C GLU A 330 -12.18 8.17 2.93
N SER A 331 -12.41 7.68 4.15
CA SER A 331 -12.98 6.34 4.41
C SER A 331 -12.29 5.20 3.63
N GLY A 332 -10.95 5.18 3.63
CA GLY A 332 -10.17 4.17 2.91
C GLY A 332 -10.13 4.35 1.38
N ARG A 333 -10.71 5.42 0.82
CA ARG A 333 -10.58 5.77 -0.60
C ARG A 333 -9.49 6.81 -0.78
N TRP A 334 -8.44 6.44 -1.49
CA TRP A 334 -7.28 7.28 -1.73
C TRP A 334 -7.19 7.70 -3.20
N THR A 335 -6.80 8.94 -3.43
CA THR A 335 -6.35 9.43 -4.74
C THR A 335 -4.96 10.01 -4.58
N LEU A 336 -3.97 9.38 -5.22
CA LEU A 336 -2.60 9.87 -5.29
C LEU A 336 -2.33 10.46 -6.67
N VAL A 337 -1.54 11.53 -6.74
CA VAL A 337 -1.13 12.15 -8.00
C VAL A 337 0.38 12.37 -8.05
N ARG A 338 1.01 11.98 -9.15
CA ARG A 338 2.44 12.18 -9.42
C ARG A 338 2.64 13.01 -10.68
N GLN A 339 3.51 14.02 -10.60
CA GLN A 339 3.97 14.76 -11.78
C GLN A 339 5.05 13.94 -12.50
N LEU A 340 4.93 13.81 -13.82
CA LEU A 340 5.93 13.16 -14.67
C LEU A 340 6.73 14.19 -15.49
N ALA A 341 7.94 13.84 -15.91
CA ALA A 341 8.88 14.74 -16.61
C ALA A 341 8.29 15.38 -17.88
N GLY A 342 7.48 14.63 -18.63
CA GLY A 342 6.80 15.11 -19.84
C GLY A 342 5.62 16.06 -19.59
N GLY A 343 5.31 16.41 -18.34
CA GLY A 343 4.13 17.22 -17.99
C GLY A 343 2.84 16.42 -17.79
N ASP A 344 2.86 15.11 -18.05
CA ASP A 344 1.80 14.16 -17.75
C ASP A 344 1.56 14.00 -16.24
N ARG A 345 0.47 13.33 -15.87
CA ARG A 345 0.21 12.89 -14.49
C ARG A 345 0.01 11.39 -14.43
N ALA A 346 0.66 10.73 -13.47
CA ALA A 346 0.16 9.44 -12.99
C ALA A 346 -0.85 9.71 -11.86
N VAL A 347 -1.99 9.02 -11.89
CA VAL A 347 -3.03 9.09 -10.86
C VAL A 347 -3.37 7.67 -10.43
N ALA A 348 -3.18 7.37 -9.14
CA ALA A 348 -3.60 6.12 -8.55
C ALA A 348 -4.92 6.33 -7.78
N LEU A 349 -5.91 5.52 -8.11
CA LEU A 349 -7.17 5.38 -7.39
C LEU A 349 -7.06 4.10 -6.56
N PHE A 350 -6.85 4.24 -5.25
CA PHE A 350 -6.51 3.15 -4.35
C PHE A 350 -7.63 2.92 -3.33
N ASN A 351 -8.08 1.67 -3.22
CA ASN A 351 -9.13 1.25 -2.30
C ASN A 351 -8.52 0.41 -1.17
N GLU A 352 -8.53 0.97 0.03
CA GLU A 352 -8.09 0.30 1.26
C GLU A 352 -9.15 -0.67 1.82
N THR A 353 -10.42 -0.53 1.40
CA THR A 353 -11.56 -1.20 2.05
C THR A 353 -11.85 -2.59 1.49
N ASP A 354 -12.55 -3.41 2.29
CA ASP A 354 -12.98 -4.78 1.97
C ASP A 354 -14.05 -4.88 0.86
N GLU A 355 -14.56 -3.76 0.35
CA GLU A 355 -15.66 -3.71 -0.63
C GLU A 355 -15.28 -2.86 -1.86
N PRO A 356 -15.76 -3.17 -3.08
CA PRO A 356 -15.45 -2.37 -4.26
C PRO A 356 -15.90 -0.90 -4.14
N GLN A 357 -14.94 0.04 -4.15
CA GLN A 357 -15.23 1.48 -4.04
C GLN A 357 -15.19 2.17 -5.40
N ARG A 358 -16.15 3.07 -5.66
CA ARG A 358 -16.06 4.02 -6.78
C ARG A 358 -15.23 5.23 -6.37
N ILE A 359 -14.02 5.34 -6.88
CA ILE A 359 -13.08 6.43 -6.56
C ILE A 359 -12.94 7.33 -7.78
N SER A 360 -12.94 8.65 -7.59
CA SER A 360 -12.94 9.61 -8.69
C SER A 360 -12.25 10.94 -8.36
N THR A 361 -11.55 11.48 -9.36
CA THR A 361 -10.99 12.83 -9.38
C THR A 361 -11.18 13.46 -10.77
N THR A 362 -10.54 14.60 -11.04
CA THR A 362 -10.53 15.22 -12.36
C THR A 362 -9.11 15.51 -12.82
N ALA A 363 -8.90 15.59 -14.15
CA ALA A 363 -7.64 16.03 -14.75
C ALA A 363 -7.19 17.40 -14.20
N ALA A 364 -8.15 18.32 -13.99
CA ALA A 364 -7.87 19.63 -13.39
C ALA A 364 -7.41 19.52 -11.92
N LYS A 365 -8.06 18.68 -11.08
CA LYS A 365 -7.60 18.43 -9.69
C LYS A 365 -6.23 17.72 -9.65
N ALA A 366 -5.94 16.85 -10.61
CA ALA A 366 -4.61 16.27 -10.79
C ALA A 366 -3.56 17.27 -11.35
N GLY A 367 -3.95 18.53 -11.62
CA GLY A 367 -3.04 19.58 -12.06
C GLY A 367 -2.63 19.51 -13.53
N LEU A 368 -3.43 18.89 -14.41
CA LEU A 368 -3.27 19.01 -15.86
C LEU A 368 -3.82 20.37 -16.37
N PRO A 369 -3.25 20.91 -17.47
CA PRO A 369 -3.81 22.10 -18.13
C PRO A 369 -5.19 21.82 -18.71
N ARG A 370 -6.02 22.85 -18.85
CA ARG A 370 -7.36 22.75 -19.45
C ARG A 370 -7.27 22.35 -20.92
N ALA A 371 -7.78 21.17 -21.25
CA ALA A 371 -7.91 20.66 -22.62
C ALA A 371 -9.36 20.30 -22.99
N ALA A 372 -9.64 20.09 -24.28
CA ALA A 372 -10.94 19.60 -24.77
C ALA A 372 -11.18 18.11 -24.45
N GLY A 373 -10.10 17.36 -24.25
CA GLY A 373 -10.09 15.97 -23.83
C GLY A 373 -8.67 15.55 -23.46
N TYR A 374 -8.55 14.40 -22.80
CA TYR A 374 -7.30 13.85 -22.30
C TYR A 374 -7.17 12.39 -22.72
N ARG A 375 -5.96 11.98 -23.06
CA ARG A 375 -5.60 10.55 -23.15
C ARG A 375 -5.54 9.99 -21.74
N LEU A 376 -6.09 8.80 -21.56
CA LEU A 376 -6.16 8.07 -20.30
C LEU A 376 -5.64 6.65 -20.53
N ARG A 377 -4.38 6.40 -20.17
CA ARG A 377 -3.74 5.08 -20.25
C ARG A 377 -3.91 4.33 -18.93
N ASP A 378 -4.65 3.23 -18.94
CA ASP A 378 -4.67 2.27 -17.83
C ASP A 378 -3.36 1.46 -17.85
N LEU A 379 -2.55 1.61 -16.81
CA LEU A 379 -1.19 1.05 -16.74
C LEU A 379 -1.18 -0.44 -16.36
N TRP A 380 -2.28 -0.98 -15.85
CA TRP A 380 -2.43 -2.41 -15.60
C TRP A 380 -3.07 -3.14 -16.77
N ARG A 381 -3.88 -2.45 -17.58
CA ARG A 381 -4.52 -3.02 -18.78
C ARG A 381 -3.75 -2.73 -20.07
N HIS A 382 -2.71 -1.91 -20.01
CA HIS A 382 -1.93 -1.42 -21.16
C HIS A 382 -2.79 -0.78 -22.26
N ARG A 383 -3.88 -0.12 -21.86
CA ARG A 383 -4.97 0.33 -22.75
C ARG A 383 -5.14 1.83 -22.70
N ASP A 384 -5.16 2.45 -23.87
CA ASP A 384 -5.45 3.87 -24.04
C ASP A 384 -6.94 4.09 -24.31
N THR A 385 -7.51 5.07 -23.61
CA THR A 385 -8.87 5.59 -23.78
C THR A 385 -8.83 7.12 -23.71
N HIS A 386 -9.98 7.80 -23.83
CA HIS A 386 -10.06 9.24 -23.53
C HIS A 386 -11.16 9.62 -22.55
N THR A 387 -10.93 10.72 -21.83
CA THR A 387 -11.92 11.37 -20.95
C THR A 387 -12.05 12.85 -21.31
N THR A 388 -13.21 13.46 -21.05
CA THR A 388 -13.38 14.93 -21.08
C THR A 388 -12.85 15.63 -19.83
N GLY A 389 -12.39 14.87 -18.84
CA GLY A 389 -11.72 15.38 -17.64
C GLY A 389 -12.07 14.67 -16.34
N THR A 390 -13.06 13.77 -16.32
CA THR A 390 -13.33 12.89 -15.17
C THR A 390 -12.37 11.70 -15.20
N VAL A 391 -11.65 11.47 -14.11
CA VAL A 391 -10.80 10.28 -13.91
C VAL A 391 -11.49 9.45 -12.82
N SER A 392 -11.83 8.20 -13.13
CA SER A 392 -12.70 7.42 -12.23
C SER A 392 -12.65 5.93 -12.54
N ALA A 393 -12.78 5.11 -11.51
CA ALA A 393 -12.99 3.68 -11.62
C ALA A 393 -13.82 3.17 -10.42
N THR A 394 -14.56 2.07 -10.62
CA THR A 394 -14.86 1.15 -9.52
C THR A 394 -13.64 0.27 -9.32
N VAL A 395 -12.99 0.44 -8.17
CA VAL A 395 -11.77 -0.25 -7.76
C VAL A 395 -12.18 -1.41 -6.85
N PRO A 396 -11.74 -2.65 -7.10
CA PRO A 396 -12.04 -3.80 -6.22
C PRO A 396 -11.58 -3.56 -4.78
N ALA A 397 -12.07 -4.39 -3.84
CA ALA A 397 -11.52 -4.48 -2.50
C ALA A 397 -9.99 -4.62 -2.55
N HIS A 398 -9.28 -3.87 -1.70
CA HIS A 398 -7.82 -3.83 -1.63
C HIS A 398 -7.09 -3.50 -2.96
N GLY A 399 -7.81 -3.01 -3.97
CA GLY A 399 -7.31 -2.81 -5.33
C GLY A 399 -6.75 -1.41 -5.60
N THR A 400 -5.96 -1.31 -6.67
CA THR A 400 -5.51 -0.03 -7.25
C THR A 400 -5.78 0.01 -8.75
N VAL A 401 -6.24 1.16 -9.25
CA VAL A 401 -6.19 1.50 -10.68
C VAL A 401 -5.26 2.68 -10.86
N VAL A 402 -4.20 2.50 -11.67
CA VAL A 402 -3.25 3.57 -11.99
C VAL A 402 -3.43 4.00 -13.43
N TYR A 403 -3.62 5.30 -13.63
CA TYR A 403 -3.74 5.93 -14.93
C TYR A 403 -2.56 6.87 -15.21
N ARG A 404 -1.99 6.83 -16.42
CA ARG A 404 -1.22 7.96 -16.97
C ARG A 404 -2.13 8.83 -17.83
N ILE A 405 -2.13 10.13 -17.55
CA ILE A 405 -3.02 11.12 -18.17
C ILE A 405 -2.18 12.17 -18.86
N SER A 406 -2.55 12.51 -20.10
CA SER A 406 -1.95 13.61 -20.87
C SER A 406 -3.01 14.44 -21.58
N ALA A 407 -2.73 15.73 -21.77
CA ALA A 407 -3.54 16.61 -22.62
C ALA A 407 -3.15 16.39 -24.08
N ASP A 408 -3.83 15.48 -24.76
CA ASP A 408 -3.52 15.06 -26.13
C ASP A 408 -4.51 15.67 -27.14
N PRO A 409 -4.08 16.47 -28.14
CA PRO A 409 -4.97 17.02 -29.16
C PRO A 409 -5.67 15.93 -30.01
N HIS A 410 -5.13 14.72 -30.06
CA HIS A 410 -5.71 13.57 -30.77
C HIS A 410 -6.63 12.69 -29.90
N TRP A 411 -7.03 13.17 -28.70
CA TRP A 411 -7.83 12.41 -27.72
C TRP A 411 -9.04 11.67 -28.32
N ALA A 412 -9.70 12.24 -29.34
CA ALA A 412 -10.87 11.66 -29.99
C ALA A 412 -10.59 10.40 -30.82
N GLY A 413 -9.31 10.09 -31.10
CA GLY A 413 -8.89 8.86 -31.78
C GLY A 413 -8.98 7.62 -30.90
N TYR A 414 -8.76 7.75 -29.59
CA TYR A 414 -8.88 6.66 -28.63
C TYR A 414 -10.36 6.29 -28.36
N PRO A 415 -10.66 5.05 -27.94
CA PRO A 415 -11.99 4.70 -27.43
C PRO A 415 -12.39 5.60 -26.24
N PRO A 416 -13.68 5.98 -26.10
CA PRO A 416 -14.13 6.72 -24.93
C PRO A 416 -13.97 5.87 -23.67
N ALA A 417 -13.43 6.44 -22.59
CA ALA A 417 -13.30 5.76 -21.31
C ALA A 417 -14.68 5.39 -20.77
N VAL A 418 -14.86 4.11 -20.42
CA VAL A 418 -16.12 3.57 -19.89
C VAL A 418 -15.87 2.97 -18.52
N GLU A 419 -16.59 3.48 -17.52
CA GLU A 419 -16.62 2.98 -16.16
C GLU A 419 -17.77 1.99 -15.98
N THR A 420 -17.50 0.86 -15.35
CA THR A 420 -18.48 -0.18 -14.98
C THR A 420 -18.56 -0.27 -13.47
N GLY A 421 -19.77 -0.30 -12.90
CA GLY A 421 -20.00 -0.41 -11.45
C GLY A 421 -21.18 -1.33 -11.12
N LEU A 422 -21.18 -1.88 -9.91
CA LEU A 422 -22.33 -2.55 -9.28
C LEU A 422 -22.83 -1.68 -8.11
N ASP A 423 -24.09 -1.82 -7.72
CA ASP A 423 -24.65 -1.10 -6.57
C ASP A 423 -24.35 -1.74 -5.22
N HIS A 424 -24.06 -3.05 -5.19
CA HIS A 424 -23.57 -3.80 -4.04
C HIS A 424 -22.94 -5.13 -4.47
N THR A 425 -22.17 -5.76 -3.57
CA THR A 425 -21.74 -7.16 -3.68
C THR A 425 -22.97 -8.07 -3.54
N PRO A 426 -23.33 -8.92 -4.54
CA PRO A 426 -24.59 -9.66 -4.50
C PRO A 426 -24.57 -10.80 -3.49
N LEU A 427 -25.57 -10.81 -2.60
CA LEU A 427 -25.82 -11.89 -1.64
C LEU A 427 -27.06 -12.68 -2.06
N ALA A 428 -26.88 -13.96 -2.40
CA ALA A 428 -27.94 -14.83 -2.92
C ALA A 428 -28.13 -16.08 -2.05
N GLU A 429 -29.35 -16.33 -1.58
CA GLU A 429 -29.71 -17.62 -0.99
C GLU A 429 -29.90 -18.65 -2.11
N ALA A 430 -29.33 -19.85 -1.97
CA ALA A 430 -29.34 -20.86 -3.03
C ALA A 430 -30.77 -21.21 -3.49
N GLY A 431 -31.02 -21.20 -4.81
CA GLY A 431 -32.34 -21.38 -5.41
C GLY A 431 -33.23 -20.13 -5.44
N THR A 432 -32.87 -19.05 -4.73
CA THR A 432 -33.63 -17.79 -4.68
C THR A 432 -33.02 -16.74 -5.60
N ALA A 433 -33.88 -15.96 -6.27
CA ALA A 433 -33.42 -14.87 -7.14
C ALA A 433 -33.04 -13.63 -6.32
N ALA A 434 -31.80 -13.16 -6.44
CA ALA A 434 -31.35 -11.88 -5.92
C ALA A 434 -31.39 -10.80 -7.02
N ASP A 435 -31.78 -9.57 -6.65
CA ASP A 435 -31.73 -8.40 -7.54
C ASP A 435 -30.36 -7.71 -7.46
N LEU A 436 -29.83 -7.28 -8.60
CA LEU A 436 -28.56 -6.57 -8.73
C LEU A 436 -28.71 -5.42 -9.74
N ARG A 437 -28.07 -4.26 -9.51
CA ARG A 437 -27.98 -3.19 -10.52
C ARG A 437 -26.55 -2.99 -10.94
N SER A 438 -26.30 -3.09 -12.25
CA SER A 438 -25.06 -2.62 -12.85
C SER A 438 -25.24 -1.25 -13.49
N THR A 439 -24.17 -0.46 -13.49
CA THR A 439 -24.08 0.80 -14.22
C THR A 439 -22.92 0.77 -15.20
N VAL A 440 -23.10 1.41 -16.35
CA VAL A 440 -22.06 1.66 -17.35
C VAL A 440 -22.08 3.12 -17.72
N ARG A 441 -21.04 3.87 -17.34
CA ARG A 441 -20.94 5.32 -17.54
C ARG A 441 -19.87 5.64 -18.58
N ASN A 442 -20.23 6.44 -19.58
CA ASN A 442 -19.28 6.97 -20.55
C ASN A 442 -18.64 8.27 -20.00
N LEU A 443 -17.33 8.23 -19.75
CA LEU A 443 -16.51 9.36 -19.30
C LEU A 443 -15.84 10.13 -20.46
N GLY A 444 -15.84 9.53 -21.65
CA GLY A 444 -15.32 10.13 -22.88
C GLY A 444 -16.22 11.20 -23.49
N GLY A 445 -15.69 11.90 -24.49
CA GLY A 445 -16.43 12.92 -25.26
C GLY A 445 -17.18 12.33 -26.44
N THR A 446 -16.80 11.14 -26.89
CA THR A 446 -17.42 10.44 -28.03
C THR A 446 -18.38 9.33 -27.57
N PRO A 447 -19.36 8.92 -28.39
CA PRO A 447 -20.28 7.84 -28.02
C PRO A 447 -19.62 6.46 -28.05
N ALA A 448 -19.85 5.67 -27.00
CA ALA A 448 -19.59 4.23 -27.01
C ALA A 448 -20.71 3.55 -27.83
N ARG A 449 -20.38 3.09 -29.04
CA ARG A 449 -21.33 2.50 -30.00
C ARG A 449 -21.52 1.01 -29.77
N ASN A 450 -22.71 0.50 -30.07
CA ASN A 450 -23.07 -0.92 -29.94
C ASN A 450 -22.68 -1.49 -28.56
N LEU A 451 -23.01 -0.76 -27.51
CA LEU A 451 -22.72 -1.15 -26.13
C LEU A 451 -23.52 -2.39 -25.77
N GLN A 452 -22.84 -3.38 -25.22
CA GLN A 452 -23.40 -4.58 -24.61
C GLN A 452 -22.82 -4.75 -23.21
N VAL A 453 -23.70 -4.97 -22.24
CA VAL A 453 -23.37 -5.26 -20.85
C VAL A 453 -23.65 -6.74 -20.59
N THR A 454 -22.70 -7.44 -19.96
CA THR A 454 -22.78 -8.88 -19.72
C THR A 454 -22.23 -9.19 -18.34
N LEU A 455 -23.05 -9.85 -17.51
CA LEU A 455 -22.57 -10.59 -16.34
C LEU A 455 -22.20 -12.01 -16.79
N LYS A 456 -21.15 -12.58 -16.18
CA LYS A 456 -20.88 -14.02 -16.21
C LYS A 456 -21.00 -14.57 -14.80
N ALA A 457 -21.22 -15.88 -14.69
CA ALA A 457 -21.30 -16.64 -13.44
C ALA A 457 -20.82 -18.08 -13.70
N PRO A 458 -20.61 -18.91 -12.66
CA PRO A 458 -20.34 -20.33 -12.81
C PRO A 458 -21.46 -21.08 -13.54
N GLY A 459 -21.15 -22.29 -14.01
CA GLY A 459 -22.12 -23.16 -14.70
C GLY A 459 -23.39 -23.38 -13.88
N GLY A 460 -24.55 -23.35 -14.54
CA GLY A 460 -25.87 -23.56 -13.93
C GLY A 460 -26.52 -22.31 -13.33
N TRP A 461 -25.78 -21.23 -13.06
CA TRP A 461 -26.36 -19.97 -12.58
C TRP A 461 -27.27 -19.33 -13.64
N GLN A 462 -28.42 -18.81 -13.20
CA GLN A 462 -29.35 -18.08 -14.07
C GLN A 462 -29.10 -16.57 -13.94
N LEU A 463 -28.78 -15.92 -15.06
CA LEU A 463 -28.56 -14.47 -15.14
C LEU A 463 -29.57 -13.85 -16.12
N LYS A 464 -30.54 -13.08 -15.60
CA LYS A 464 -31.60 -12.47 -16.42
C LYS A 464 -31.58 -10.95 -16.28
N ALA A 465 -31.34 -10.25 -17.39
CA ALA A 465 -31.54 -8.80 -17.46
C ALA A 465 -33.04 -8.47 -17.36
N ALA A 466 -33.42 -7.66 -16.37
CA ALA A 466 -34.76 -7.14 -16.11
C ALA A 466 -34.95 -5.68 -16.59
N SER A 467 -33.93 -5.12 -17.23
CA SER A 467 -33.99 -3.88 -18.03
C SER A 467 -32.95 -3.97 -19.15
N PRO A 468 -32.87 -3.00 -20.10
CA PRO A 468 -31.93 -3.10 -21.21
C PRO A 468 -30.47 -3.27 -20.76
N ALA A 469 -29.82 -4.29 -21.31
CA ALA A 469 -28.39 -4.57 -21.17
C ALA A 469 -27.58 -4.11 -22.41
N THR A 470 -28.21 -3.38 -23.33
CA THR A 470 -27.60 -2.94 -24.58
C THR A 470 -28.01 -1.50 -24.93
N ALA A 471 -27.17 -0.81 -25.70
CA ALA A 471 -27.49 0.49 -26.29
C ALA A 471 -26.81 0.67 -27.66
N ARG A 472 -27.55 1.15 -28.67
CA ARG A 472 -26.98 1.45 -30.00
C ARG A 472 -25.83 2.47 -29.91
N ALA A 473 -25.95 3.44 -29.02
CA ALA A 473 -24.88 4.33 -28.60
C ALA A 473 -25.14 4.85 -27.18
N LEU A 474 -24.10 4.92 -26.35
CA LEU A 474 -24.12 5.63 -25.07
C LEU A 474 -23.31 6.94 -25.24
N PRO A 475 -23.95 8.12 -25.31
CA PRO A 475 -23.27 9.39 -25.46
C PRO A 475 -22.35 9.72 -24.28
N GLY A 476 -21.37 10.62 -24.49
CA GLY A 476 -20.49 11.11 -23.43
C GLY A 476 -21.25 11.68 -22.25
N GLY A 477 -20.80 11.40 -21.03
CA GLY A 477 -21.43 11.81 -19.78
C GLY A 477 -22.75 11.11 -19.42
N LYS A 478 -23.22 10.15 -20.23
CA LYS A 478 -24.44 9.37 -19.94
C LYS A 478 -24.12 8.02 -19.29
N THR A 479 -25.11 7.47 -18.61
CA THR A 479 -25.06 6.17 -17.93
C THR A 479 -26.17 5.26 -18.43
N LEU A 480 -25.85 4.00 -18.71
CA LEU A 480 -26.81 2.91 -18.84
C LEU A 480 -26.89 2.18 -17.50
N THR A 481 -28.10 1.96 -16.98
CA THR A 481 -28.35 1.16 -15.77
C THR A 481 -29.12 -0.09 -16.14
N THR A 482 -28.58 -1.26 -15.80
CA THR A 482 -29.19 -2.56 -16.08
C THR A 482 -29.54 -3.24 -14.76
N ARG A 483 -30.82 -3.58 -14.58
CA ARG A 483 -31.32 -4.43 -13.49
C ARG A 483 -31.11 -5.89 -13.91
N TRP A 484 -30.64 -6.71 -12.98
CA TRP A 484 -30.43 -8.13 -13.16
C TRP A 484 -31.16 -8.90 -12.07
N LYS A 485 -31.70 -10.07 -12.41
CA LYS A 485 -32.00 -11.13 -11.45
C LYS A 485 -30.95 -12.22 -11.63
N ILE A 486 -30.27 -12.55 -10.54
CA ILE A 486 -29.28 -13.63 -10.48
C ILE A 486 -29.81 -14.73 -9.56
N THR A 487 -29.69 -15.98 -9.98
CA THR A 487 -30.11 -17.14 -9.17
C THR A 487 -29.01 -18.18 -9.19
N ALA A 488 -28.40 -18.41 -8.03
CA ALA A 488 -27.55 -19.58 -7.81
C ALA A 488 -28.44 -20.84 -7.78
N PRO A 489 -28.01 -21.98 -8.37
CA PRO A 489 -28.76 -23.23 -8.29
C PRO A 489 -29.13 -23.63 -6.85
N ALA A 490 -30.27 -24.30 -6.67
CA ALA A 490 -30.59 -24.92 -5.39
C ALA A 490 -29.51 -25.94 -5.01
N GLY A 491 -29.09 -25.94 -3.75
CA GLY A 491 -27.98 -26.79 -3.27
C GLY A 491 -26.57 -26.29 -3.63
N THR A 492 -26.42 -25.09 -4.21
CA THR A 492 -25.08 -24.46 -4.35
C THR A 492 -24.49 -24.25 -2.95
N PRO A 493 -23.24 -24.69 -2.69
CA PRO A 493 -22.60 -24.47 -1.40
C PRO A 493 -22.49 -22.98 -1.04
N PRO A 494 -22.49 -22.62 0.26
CA PRO A 494 -22.16 -21.27 0.68
C PRO A 494 -20.72 -20.91 0.32
N GLY A 495 -20.47 -19.68 -0.09
CA GLY A 495 -19.14 -19.22 -0.48
C GLY A 495 -19.14 -18.13 -1.55
N ALA A 496 -17.94 -17.69 -1.92
CA ALA A 496 -17.68 -16.70 -2.96
C ALA A 496 -17.67 -17.34 -4.36
N TYR A 497 -18.28 -16.68 -5.34
CA TYR A 497 -18.35 -17.10 -6.74
C TYR A 497 -18.11 -15.93 -7.69
N ASP A 498 -17.28 -16.14 -8.71
CA ASP A 498 -16.98 -15.11 -9.72
C ASP A 498 -18.24 -14.61 -10.44
N LEU A 499 -18.49 -13.30 -10.37
CA LEU A 499 -19.55 -12.59 -11.08
C LEU A 499 -19.04 -11.36 -11.86
N PRO A 500 -18.07 -11.49 -12.79
CA PRO A 500 -17.48 -10.35 -13.48
C PRO A 500 -18.47 -9.66 -14.42
N LEU A 501 -18.53 -8.34 -14.32
CA LEU A 501 -19.33 -7.46 -15.17
C LEU A 501 -18.49 -6.91 -16.32
N THR A 502 -18.88 -7.17 -17.56
CA THR A 502 -18.18 -6.67 -18.75
C THR A 502 -19.07 -5.75 -19.58
N ALA A 503 -18.56 -4.57 -19.91
CA ALA A 503 -19.10 -3.66 -20.93
C ALA A 503 -18.24 -3.75 -22.19
N GLY A 504 -18.78 -4.32 -23.27
CA GLY A 504 -18.17 -4.34 -24.60
C GLY A 504 -18.80 -3.29 -25.51
N TYR A 505 -17.99 -2.54 -26.25
CA TYR A 505 -18.46 -1.46 -27.13
C TYR A 505 -17.47 -1.20 -28.27
N ARG A 506 -17.83 -0.27 -29.16
CA ARG A 506 -16.94 0.27 -30.19
C ARG A 506 -16.76 1.78 -30.07
N SER A 507 -15.58 2.26 -30.42
CA SER A 507 -15.31 3.68 -30.64
C SER A 507 -16.05 4.20 -31.90
N PRO A 508 -16.11 5.51 -32.15
CA PRO A 508 -16.56 6.05 -33.44
C PRO A 508 -15.71 5.61 -34.63
N SER A 509 -14.41 5.39 -34.43
CA SER A 509 -13.45 4.84 -35.42
C SER A 509 -13.64 3.33 -35.67
N GLY A 510 -14.48 2.66 -34.89
CA GLY A 510 -14.83 1.25 -35.07
C GLY A 510 -13.99 0.27 -34.26
N GLU A 511 -12.95 0.72 -33.58
CA GLU A 511 -12.13 -0.07 -32.64
C GLU A 511 -13.01 -0.74 -31.58
N ARG A 512 -12.72 -2.00 -31.22
CA ARG A 512 -13.41 -2.71 -30.14
C ARG A 512 -12.71 -2.44 -28.80
N ALA A 513 -13.47 -2.00 -27.81
CA ALA A 513 -13.00 -1.80 -26.45
C ALA A 513 -13.91 -2.53 -25.45
N THR A 514 -13.31 -2.91 -24.32
CA THR A 514 -13.97 -3.67 -23.25
C THR A 514 -13.49 -3.16 -21.90
N THR A 515 -14.44 -2.83 -21.01
CA THR A 515 -14.17 -2.63 -19.59
C THR A 515 -14.77 -3.80 -18.82
N THR A 516 -13.95 -4.51 -18.04
CA THR A 516 -14.43 -5.51 -17.08
C THR A 516 -14.22 -5.00 -15.66
N LEU A 517 -15.24 -5.11 -14.81
CA LEU A 517 -15.14 -5.03 -13.36
C LEU A 517 -15.10 -6.48 -12.85
N PRO A 518 -13.98 -6.93 -12.23
CA PRO A 518 -13.99 -8.11 -11.38
C PRO A 518 -15.03 -7.93 -10.28
N GLY A 519 -15.77 -8.98 -9.98
CA GLY A 519 -16.84 -8.94 -8.99
C GLY A 519 -17.16 -10.36 -8.54
N THR A 520 -17.71 -10.46 -7.34
CA THR A 520 -17.99 -11.71 -6.64
C THR A 520 -19.44 -11.68 -6.18
N ALA A 521 -20.16 -12.78 -6.31
CA ALA A 521 -21.42 -13.01 -5.62
C ALA A 521 -21.19 -14.03 -4.51
N HIS A 522 -21.79 -13.80 -3.34
CA HIS A 522 -21.74 -14.76 -2.24
C HIS A 522 -23.04 -15.54 -2.20
N VAL A 523 -22.93 -16.87 -2.21
CA VAL A 523 -24.04 -17.74 -1.82
C VAL A 523 -24.07 -17.80 -0.30
N VAL A 524 -25.20 -17.42 0.27
CA VAL A 524 -25.36 -17.17 1.71
C VAL A 524 -26.41 -18.09 2.32
N VAL A 525 -26.23 -18.41 3.60
CA VAL A 525 -27.22 -19.14 4.41
C VAL A 525 -27.89 -18.14 5.35
N PRO A 526 -29.23 -18.03 5.37
CA PRO A 526 -29.90 -17.21 6.36
C PRO A 526 -29.69 -17.80 7.77
N PRO A 527 -29.59 -16.97 8.82
CA PRO A 527 -29.50 -17.48 10.19
C PRO A 527 -30.78 -18.25 10.55
N PRO A 528 -30.68 -19.27 11.44
CA PRO A 528 -31.86 -19.96 11.94
C PRO A 528 -32.69 -19.03 12.82
N SER A 529 -33.99 -19.31 12.91
CA SER A 529 -34.91 -18.55 13.76
C SER A 529 -34.59 -18.73 15.24
N GLY A 530 -34.73 -17.68 16.04
CA GLY A 530 -34.37 -17.66 17.46
C GLY A 530 -32.99 -17.01 17.71
N THR A 531 -32.33 -17.42 18.79
CA THR A 531 -31.02 -16.86 19.16
C THR A 531 -29.88 -17.71 18.59
N SER A 532 -28.94 -17.08 17.88
CA SER A 532 -27.75 -17.71 17.30
C SER A 532 -26.48 -17.01 17.80
N TYR A 533 -25.44 -17.76 18.17
CA TYR A 533 -24.14 -17.16 18.52
C TYR A 533 -23.34 -16.77 17.27
N ALA A 534 -22.62 -15.65 17.32
CA ALA A 534 -21.78 -15.16 16.23
C ALA A 534 -20.67 -16.15 15.82
N ALA A 535 -20.17 -16.96 16.77
CA ALA A 535 -19.22 -18.03 16.50
C ALA A 535 -19.82 -19.18 15.66
N GLU A 536 -21.13 -19.42 15.76
CA GLU A 536 -21.83 -20.53 15.10
C GLU A 536 -22.34 -20.16 13.70
N LEU A 537 -22.52 -18.87 13.42
CA LEU A 537 -22.96 -18.39 12.11
C LEU A 537 -21.83 -18.44 11.06
N PRO A 538 -22.16 -18.66 9.78
CA PRO A 538 -21.23 -18.41 8.67
C PRO A 538 -20.89 -16.93 8.56
N TRP A 539 -19.61 -16.62 8.31
CA TRP A 539 -19.13 -15.27 8.10
C TRP A 539 -19.11 -14.95 6.60
N LEU A 540 -19.44 -13.71 6.24
CA LEU A 540 -19.27 -13.18 4.88
C LEU A 540 -17.81 -12.81 4.62
N THR A 541 -17.21 -12.09 5.58
CA THR A 541 -15.81 -11.70 5.61
C THR A 541 -15.34 -11.67 7.07
N ALA A 542 -14.05 -11.87 7.29
CA ALA A 542 -13.38 -11.63 8.56
C ALA A 542 -11.98 -11.07 8.27
N THR A 543 -11.69 -9.90 8.84
CA THR A 543 -10.35 -9.27 8.84
C THR A 543 -9.92 -8.98 10.27
N ASN A 544 -8.61 -8.99 10.50
CA ASN A 544 -8.01 -8.91 11.82
C ASN A 544 -6.67 -8.18 11.72
N GLY A 545 -6.27 -7.45 12.76
CA GLY A 545 -4.98 -6.74 12.77
C GLY A 545 -3.78 -7.68 12.91
N TRP A 546 -3.95 -8.75 13.70
CA TRP A 546 -2.92 -9.75 13.98
C TRP A 546 -3.56 -11.12 14.26
N GLY A 547 -3.00 -12.20 13.71
CA GLY A 547 -3.59 -13.54 13.79
C GLY A 547 -4.98 -13.66 13.13
N PRO A 548 -5.60 -14.85 13.13
CA PRO A 548 -6.98 -15.04 12.69
C PRO A 548 -8.01 -14.58 13.75
N VAL A 549 -9.25 -14.32 13.33
CA VAL A 549 -10.39 -14.18 14.26
C VAL A 549 -10.79 -15.56 14.76
N GLU A 550 -10.89 -15.70 16.08
CA GLU A 550 -11.12 -16.97 16.77
C GLU A 550 -12.58 -17.20 17.19
N LYS A 551 -12.95 -18.48 17.29
CA LYS A 551 -14.32 -18.91 17.60
C LYS A 551 -14.42 -19.51 19.00
N ASN A 552 -15.05 -18.77 19.92
CA ASN A 552 -15.18 -19.12 21.35
C ASN A 552 -13.82 -19.20 22.09
N ALA A 553 -12.81 -18.50 21.56
CA ALA A 553 -11.48 -18.34 22.13
C ALA A 553 -10.96 -16.94 21.83
N SER A 554 -10.04 -16.42 22.65
CA SER A 554 -9.28 -15.18 22.46
C SER A 554 -8.42 -15.26 21.18
N VAL A 555 -7.78 -14.17 20.76
CA VAL A 555 -6.86 -14.20 19.60
C VAL A 555 -5.49 -14.76 20.00
N GLY A 556 -5.18 -16.00 19.59
CA GLY A 556 -3.90 -16.66 19.92
C GLY A 556 -2.70 -16.28 19.03
N GLU A 557 -2.82 -15.19 18.28
CA GLU A 557 -1.80 -14.55 17.44
C GLU A 557 -1.37 -15.28 16.15
N ARG A 558 -1.30 -16.63 16.08
CA ARG A 558 -0.54 -17.30 15.00
C ARG A 558 -1.37 -18.14 14.03
N ALA A 559 -2.22 -19.03 14.54
CA ALA A 559 -2.85 -20.09 13.75
C ALA A 559 -4.23 -20.46 14.29
N ALA A 560 -5.20 -20.68 13.39
CA ALA A 560 -6.59 -20.90 13.77
C ALA A 560 -6.77 -21.99 14.85
N GLY A 561 -7.32 -21.61 16.00
CA GLY A 561 -7.53 -22.45 17.17
C GLY A 561 -6.41 -22.45 18.22
N ASP A 562 -5.47 -21.51 18.18
CA ASP A 562 -4.42 -21.36 19.22
C ASP A 562 -4.79 -20.41 20.39
N GLY A 563 -5.94 -19.74 20.29
CA GLY A 563 -6.51 -18.87 21.32
C GLY A 563 -6.87 -19.56 22.65
N ARG A 564 -6.99 -18.75 23.71
CA ARG A 564 -7.37 -19.19 25.06
C ARG A 564 -8.87 -19.06 25.29
N PRO A 565 -9.46 -19.60 26.37
CA PRO A 565 -10.85 -19.31 26.70
C PRO A 565 -11.07 -17.80 26.92
N LEU A 566 -12.04 -17.21 26.22
CA LEU A 566 -12.42 -15.79 26.31
C LEU A 566 -12.60 -15.35 27.77
N SER A 567 -11.96 -14.26 28.18
CA SER A 567 -12.07 -13.74 29.55
C SER A 567 -11.87 -12.23 29.62
N ILE A 568 -12.79 -11.50 30.26
CA ILE A 568 -12.73 -10.03 30.39
C ILE A 568 -12.96 -9.65 31.85
N GLY A 569 -12.02 -8.90 32.44
CA GLY A 569 -12.11 -8.41 33.81
C GLY A 569 -12.20 -9.56 34.83
N GLY A 570 -11.51 -10.67 34.58
CA GLY A 570 -11.57 -11.90 35.36
C GLY A 570 -12.84 -12.74 35.18
N THR A 571 -13.74 -12.37 34.25
CA THR A 571 -14.96 -13.11 33.95
C THR A 571 -14.80 -13.94 32.68
N GLY A 572 -14.81 -15.27 32.80
CA GLY A 572 -14.69 -16.18 31.66
C GLY A 572 -16.00 -16.40 30.90
N PHE A 573 -15.91 -16.49 29.57
CA PHE A 573 -17.05 -16.65 28.66
C PHE A 573 -16.89 -17.88 27.77
N ALA A 574 -17.92 -18.75 27.74
CA ALA A 574 -17.87 -19.99 26.97
C ALA A 574 -18.13 -19.81 25.46
N ARG A 575 -18.58 -18.64 25.03
CA ARG A 575 -19.03 -18.34 23.66
C ARG A 575 -18.72 -16.90 23.29
N GLY A 576 -18.31 -16.66 22.05
CA GLY A 576 -17.95 -15.33 21.56
C GLY A 576 -16.96 -15.39 20.39
N LEU A 577 -16.37 -14.25 20.06
CA LEU A 577 -15.28 -14.13 19.08
C LEU A 577 -14.09 -13.42 19.73
N GLY A 578 -12.88 -13.97 19.59
CA GLY A 578 -11.64 -13.26 19.90
C GLY A 578 -11.05 -12.67 18.62
N ALA A 579 -10.57 -11.44 18.67
CA ALA A 579 -10.02 -10.73 17.52
C ALA A 579 -8.87 -9.82 17.97
N HIS A 580 -8.09 -9.27 17.04
CA HIS A 580 -7.07 -8.26 17.32
C HIS A 580 -7.39 -6.99 16.53
N ALA A 581 -7.43 -5.83 17.18
CA ALA A 581 -7.75 -4.59 16.47
C ALA A 581 -6.64 -4.22 15.44
N ALA A 582 -6.95 -3.50 14.36
CA ALA A 582 -8.29 -3.25 13.86
C ALA A 582 -8.86 -4.51 13.18
N SER A 583 -10.08 -4.92 13.53
CA SER A 583 -10.74 -6.12 13.00
C SER A 583 -12.16 -5.82 12.53
N ALA A 584 -12.66 -6.63 11.60
CA ALA A 584 -14.05 -6.61 11.20
C ALA A 584 -14.57 -8.00 10.82
N VAL A 585 -15.73 -8.40 11.38
CA VAL A 585 -16.41 -9.67 11.05
C VAL A 585 -17.81 -9.36 10.54
N SER A 586 -18.11 -9.81 9.31
CA SER A 586 -19.37 -9.53 8.63
C SER A 586 -20.28 -10.77 8.58
N PHE A 587 -21.57 -10.56 8.81
CA PHE A 587 -22.60 -11.59 8.87
C PHE A 587 -23.74 -11.29 7.89
N TYR A 588 -24.31 -12.34 7.30
CA TYR A 588 -25.59 -12.23 6.59
C TYR A 588 -26.74 -12.48 7.55
N THR A 589 -27.61 -11.50 7.70
CA THR A 589 -28.84 -11.57 8.52
C THR A 589 -30.10 -11.67 7.66
N GLY A 590 -30.01 -11.33 6.38
CA GLY A 590 -31.10 -11.47 5.40
C GLY A 590 -32.39 -10.71 5.74
N GLY A 591 -32.31 -9.68 6.60
CA GLY A 591 -33.47 -8.95 7.12
C GLY A 591 -34.28 -9.70 8.20
N ARG A 592 -33.81 -10.87 8.66
CA ARG A 592 -34.56 -11.77 9.55
C ARG A 592 -34.32 -11.49 11.04
N CYS A 593 -33.20 -10.86 11.37
CA CYS A 593 -32.81 -10.57 12.74
C CYS A 593 -33.27 -9.16 13.17
N SER A 594 -33.52 -9.00 14.46
CA SER A 594 -34.01 -7.77 15.09
C SER A 594 -32.98 -7.14 16.04
N ALA A 595 -32.17 -7.95 16.73
CA ALA A 595 -31.16 -7.45 17.67
C ALA A 595 -29.83 -8.20 17.55
N PHE A 596 -28.75 -7.47 17.82
CA PHE A 596 -27.44 -8.03 18.17
C PHE A 596 -27.08 -7.62 19.60
N ARG A 597 -26.45 -8.52 20.37
CA ARG A 597 -25.96 -8.28 21.74
C ARG A 597 -24.63 -8.97 21.97
N ALA A 598 -23.74 -8.35 22.74
CA ALA A 598 -22.51 -8.95 23.27
C ALA A 598 -22.10 -8.28 24.58
N GLN A 599 -21.19 -8.92 25.31
CA GLN A 599 -20.29 -8.28 26.27
C GLN A 599 -18.96 -8.07 25.54
N VAL A 600 -18.37 -6.88 25.64
CA VAL A 600 -17.12 -6.55 24.93
C VAL A 600 -16.07 -6.00 25.86
N GLY A 601 -14.80 -6.24 25.53
CA GLY A 601 -13.65 -5.81 26.33
C GLY A 601 -12.33 -6.29 25.71
N VAL A 602 -11.24 -5.96 26.37
CA VAL A 602 -9.92 -6.54 26.07
C VAL A 602 -9.79 -7.85 26.84
N ASP A 603 -9.25 -8.91 26.23
CA ASP A 603 -9.06 -10.20 26.90
C ASP A 603 -8.00 -10.09 28.01
N ASP A 604 -8.24 -10.75 29.14
CA ASP A 604 -7.38 -10.76 30.34
C ASP A 604 -5.93 -11.19 30.03
N GLU A 605 -5.65 -11.91 28.92
CA GLU A 605 -4.29 -12.29 28.53
C GLU A 605 -3.41 -11.13 28.07
N ALA A 606 -4.01 -10.03 27.58
CA ALA A 606 -3.29 -8.79 27.25
C ALA A 606 -2.78 -8.08 28.53
N GLY A 607 -3.52 -8.23 29.63
CA GLY A 607 -3.40 -7.37 30.82
C GLY A 607 -3.75 -5.92 30.50
N ASP A 608 -3.29 -4.97 31.33
CA ASP A 608 -3.62 -3.54 31.26
C ASP A 608 -3.01 -2.78 30.03
N ARG A 609 -2.71 -3.47 28.93
CA ARG A 609 -1.97 -2.93 27.76
C ARG A 609 -2.84 -2.59 26.55
N GLY A 610 -3.88 -3.37 26.28
CA GLY A 610 -4.77 -3.15 25.13
C GLY A 610 -5.80 -2.05 25.35
N SER A 611 -6.25 -1.44 24.25
CA SER A 611 -7.04 -0.21 24.18
C SER A 611 -7.98 -0.27 22.96
N VAL A 612 -9.23 -0.70 23.14
CA VAL A 612 -10.12 -1.07 22.01
C VAL A 612 -11.45 -0.30 22.02
N GLY A 613 -11.87 0.19 20.86
CA GLY A 613 -13.24 0.66 20.60
C GLY A 613 -14.08 -0.39 19.85
N PHE A 614 -15.32 -0.64 20.28
CA PHE A 614 -16.22 -1.59 19.63
C PHE A 614 -17.35 -0.88 18.88
N GLU A 615 -17.61 -1.28 17.64
CA GLU A 615 -18.70 -0.74 16.80
C GLU A 615 -19.54 -1.84 16.13
N VAL A 616 -20.85 -1.64 16.07
CA VAL A 616 -21.78 -2.51 15.32
C VAL A 616 -22.36 -1.71 14.16
N TRP A 617 -22.25 -2.26 12.96
CA TRP A 617 -22.71 -1.67 11.71
C TRP A 617 -23.78 -2.55 11.06
N ALA A 618 -24.88 -1.97 10.59
CA ALA A 618 -25.97 -2.65 9.91
C ALA A 618 -26.19 -2.02 8.53
N ASP A 619 -26.14 -2.81 7.45
CA ASP A 619 -26.20 -2.34 6.05
C ASP A 619 -25.34 -1.07 5.78
N GLY A 620 -24.11 -1.05 6.33
CA GLY A 620 -23.16 0.06 6.16
C GLY A 620 -23.41 1.30 7.04
N LYS A 621 -24.40 1.28 7.95
CA LYS A 621 -24.66 2.33 8.94
C LYS A 621 -24.25 1.87 10.34
N ARG A 622 -23.44 2.66 11.07
CA ARG A 622 -23.14 2.38 12.48
C ARG A 622 -24.41 2.52 13.32
N VAL A 623 -24.77 1.47 14.05
CA VAL A 623 -25.98 1.38 14.89
C VAL A 623 -25.68 1.29 16.38
N ALA A 624 -24.48 0.83 16.76
CA ALA A 624 -23.97 0.94 18.13
C ALA A 624 -22.46 1.21 18.14
N ARG A 625 -21.97 1.80 19.24
CA ARG A 625 -20.55 2.00 19.53
C ARG A 625 -20.34 2.11 21.05
N THR A 626 -19.22 1.60 21.56
CA THR A 626 -18.73 1.84 22.92
C THR A 626 -17.79 3.05 23.02
N ALA A 627 -17.50 3.51 24.24
CA ALA A 627 -16.24 4.21 24.48
C ALA A 627 -15.05 3.25 24.21
N THR A 628 -13.83 3.79 24.12
CA THR A 628 -12.64 2.94 24.22
C THR A 628 -12.65 2.26 25.59
N VAL A 629 -12.39 0.95 25.62
CA VAL A 629 -12.23 0.13 26.83
C VAL A 629 -10.82 -0.44 26.86
N THR A 630 -10.31 -0.65 28.06
CA THR A 630 -8.93 -1.09 28.31
C THR A 630 -8.90 -2.47 28.99
N GLY A 631 -7.73 -3.10 29.08
CA GLY A 631 -7.55 -4.34 29.84
C GLY A 631 -7.88 -4.24 31.34
N ALA A 632 -7.97 -3.02 31.89
CA ALA A 632 -8.39 -2.79 33.28
C ALA A 632 -9.91 -2.67 33.45
N ASP A 633 -10.69 -2.59 32.37
CA ASP A 633 -12.13 -2.41 32.40
C ASP A 633 -12.90 -3.74 32.50
N ALA A 634 -14.00 -3.73 33.24
CA ALA A 634 -14.94 -4.85 33.24
C ALA A 634 -15.72 -4.92 31.91
N ALA A 635 -16.19 -6.14 31.58
CA ALA A 635 -16.94 -6.39 30.35
C ALA A 635 -18.12 -5.43 30.16
N THR A 636 -18.11 -4.73 29.02
CA THR A 636 -19.07 -3.69 28.68
C THR A 636 -20.17 -4.24 27.78
N ALA A 637 -21.43 -4.08 28.16
CA ALA A 637 -22.56 -4.55 27.36
C ALA A 637 -22.76 -3.68 26.10
N VAL A 638 -22.78 -4.30 24.92
CA VAL A 638 -23.18 -3.66 23.65
C VAL A 638 -24.45 -4.31 23.10
N SER A 639 -25.38 -3.48 22.64
CA SER A 639 -26.64 -3.91 22.03
C SER A 639 -26.98 -3.01 20.85
N ALA A 640 -27.47 -3.59 19.76
CA ALA A 640 -27.89 -2.87 18.56
C ALA A 640 -29.24 -3.38 18.04
N ASP A 641 -30.10 -2.45 17.63
CA ASP A 641 -31.23 -2.75 16.74
C ASP A 641 -30.68 -2.93 15.31
N ILE A 642 -30.98 -4.08 14.71
CA ILE A 642 -30.56 -4.48 13.37
C ILE A 642 -31.78 -4.87 12.50
N THR A 643 -32.99 -4.49 12.92
CA THR A 643 -34.25 -4.87 12.29
C THR A 643 -34.26 -4.54 10.79
N GLY A 644 -34.45 -5.57 9.96
CA GLY A 644 -34.50 -5.45 8.51
C GLY A 644 -33.14 -5.35 7.82
N ALA A 645 -32.03 -5.30 8.56
CA ALA A 645 -30.69 -5.26 7.97
C ALA A 645 -30.37 -6.58 7.25
N ARG A 646 -29.78 -6.51 6.04
CA ARG A 646 -29.33 -7.69 5.29
C ARG A 646 -27.94 -8.16 5.72
N THR A 647 -27.07 -7.25 6.13
CA THR A 647 -25.76 -7.55 6.71
C THR A 647 -25.53 -6.80 8.02
N VAL A 648 -24.77 -7.43 8.91
CA VAL A 648 -24.25 -6.81 10.15
C VAL A 648 -22.76 -7.05 10.22
N ARG A 649 -21.99 -6.01 10.55
CA ARG A 649 -20.53 -6.07 10.69
C ARG A 649 -20.14 -5.61 12.09
N LEU A 650 -19.43 -6.47 12.81
CA LEU A 650 -18.81 -6.22 14.11
C LEU A 650 -17.41 -5.69 13.87
N VAL A 651 -17.00 -4.59 14.49
CA VAL A 651 -15.72 -3.93 14.24
C VAL A 651 -15.03 -3.60 15.56
N ALA A 652 -13.79 -4.06 15.75
CA ALA A 652 -12.91 -3.56 16.80
C ALA A 652 -11.92 -2.55 16.19
N THR A 653 -11.75 -1.41 16.85
CA THR A 653 -10.85 -0.33 16.42
C THR A 653 -9.78 -0.07 17.47
N ASP A 654 -8.58 0.26 17.03
CA ASP A 654 -7.54 0.95 17.82
C ASP A 654 -8.17 2.07 18.68
N GLY A 655 -7.80 2.12 19.96
CA GLY A 655 -8.24 3.12 20.93
C GLY A 655 -7.64 4.51 20.71
N GLY A 656 -6.56 4.61 19.92
CA GLY A 656 -5.89 5.83 19.48
C GLY A 656 -4.40 5.89 19.84
N ASP A 657 -3.85 4.84 20.43
CA ASP A 657 -2.47 4.70 20.89
C ASP A 657 -1.66 3.62 20.13
N GLY A 658 -2.30 2.92 19.19
CA GLY A 658 -1.69 1.84 18.40
C GLY A 658 -2.22 0.48 18.82
N ILE A 659 -2.11 -0.51 17.93
CA ILE A 659 -2.81 -1.80 18.08
C ILE A 659 -2.14 -2.80 19.05
N ASP A 660 -1.06 -2.44 19.72
CA ASP A 660 -0.27 -3.39 20.52
C ASP A 660 -1.09 -3.93 21.71
N TYR A 661 -1.29 -5.25 21.75
CA TYR A 661 -2.11 -5.95 22.76
C TYR A 661 -3.63 -5.69 22.67
N ASP A 662 -4.15 -5.21 21.53
CA ASP A 662 -5.58 -5.00 21.29
C ASP A 662 -6.37 -6.32 21.07
N HIS A 663 -6.25 -7.27 22.00
CA HIS A 663 -6.96 -8.55 22.01
C HIS A 663 -8.43 -8.30 22.35
N ALA A 664 -9.23 -8.05 21.33
CA ALA A 664 -10.61 -7.60 21.38
C ALA A 664 -11.61 -8.76 21.44
N ASP A 665 -12.31 -8.90 22.56
CA ASP A 665 -13.31 -9.94 22.79
C ASP A 665 -14.74 -9.46 22.51
N TRP A 666 -15.47 -10.26 21.73
CA TRP A 666 -16.92 -10.21 21.56
C TRP A 666 -17.57 -11.39 22.30
N ALA A 667 -17.53 -11.36 23.62
CA ALA A 667 -18.09 -12.37 24.51
C ALA A 667 -19.64 -12.40 24.48
N ASP A 668 -20.23 -13.60 24.61
CA ASP A 668 -21.69 -13.84 24.54
C ASP A 668 -22.37 -13.21 23.29
N ALA A 669 -21.60 -13.02 22.21
CA ALA A 669 -22.03 -12.34 21.00
C ALA A 669 -23.10 -13.16 20.25
N LYS A 670 -24.29 -12.58 20.13
CA LYS A 670 -25.47 -13.28 19.60
C LYS A 670 -26.43 -12.37 18.84
N PHE A 671 -27.09 -12.99 17.88
CA PHE A 671 -28.15 -12.44 17.04
C PHE A 671 -29.50 -13.00 17.48
N SER A 672 -30.54 -12.17 17.50
CA SER A 672 -31.93 -12.56 17.72
C SER A 672 -32.71 -12.43 16.41
N CYS A 673 -33.09 -13.58 15.85
CA CYS A 673 -33.85 -13.78 14.62
C CYS A 673 -35.04 -14.72 14.89
#